data_AF-A0A9J6F4E9-F1
#
_entry.id   AF-A0A9J6F4E9-F1
#
_cell.length_a   1.000
_cell.length_b   1.000
_cell.length_c   1.000
_cell.angle_alpha   90.00
_cell.angle_beta   90.00
_cell.angle_gamma   90.00
#
_symmetry.space_group_name_H-M   'P 1'
#
loop_
_entity.id
_entity.type
_entity.pdbx_description
1 polymer ?
#
loop_
_entity_poly.entity_id
_entity_poly.type
_entity_poly.pdbx_seq_one_letter_code
_entity_poly.pdbx_strand_id
1 'polypeptide(L)'
;MATARPDVFKKYLELEQPADQVFCTYVFVDGTLENVRSKMRVLNYEPLSPEECPRCTFCGKGTDQWPDADVDSELYLSPIALFRDPFFKGRNKLVLCEVLNSDDQLNENYFYAVGSENVAGRQVADAHVKACSYAGVKLYGSNGEAVISQWENQIGPLPGVEAGDHLWMSRYILQRVAEDFDVVVSFEPRPFKNYKLPGGAGHINFSTKSSRSEGGLDWINKAIAKLELTHELHLAAYDPRKDKSNEEWLKGDRLATPQRQFSAGVASKNVCVRVPRQTQVAGRGFLEDRRPGANVEPYRAMQALVQTLTWPWTERQCYNDISTWISQDDAVFCTYVFVDGTLERTRCKTRTLDFEPKSAEECPEWTFCALASYQWPDAGPKSEAYLSPVALFRDPFLKGRNKLVLCEVLQHDRSPMKTNTRRSCLNAMNKAKDQQPWFGIEQEYVVTEKDGHPVDWPRDAKHTIKALGPYCYGVGADVTSGRYISDAHYKACTYAGVKMAGTNCEGVLSQWEYQVGPLEGVDAADHLWMSRYILDRVAEDFGVLVSLDPMPYPPGNWLGSAMHTNFSTKAMRSDGGISAIRAAIEKLKSNADADLAKYDTARVKRNKLRVGSGMYTTPLEQFTADECSKEVSVRIPRTVVDAGKGYLEERRPGGNADPYTVCETIIRTVCLD
;
A
#
# COMPACT_ATOMS: atom_id res chain seq x y z
N MET A 1 -0.07 4.70 -52.23
CA MET A 1 -0.50 6.11 -52.14
C MET A 1 -1.94 6.11 -51.69
N ALA A 2 -2.27 6.72 -50.55
CA ALA A 2 -3.67 6.95 -50.20
C ALA A 2 -4.27 7.88 -51.28
N THR A 3 -5.38 7.47 -51.88
CA THR A 3 -6.10 8.30 -52.84
C THR A 3 -6.70 9.46 -52.08
N ALA A 4 -6.37 10.70 -52.45
CA ALA A 4 -7.01 11.87 -51.84
C ALA A 4 -8.53 11.75 -52.03
N ARG A 5 -9.30 11.87 -50.94
CA ARG A 5 -10.78 11.85 -50.94
C ARG A 5 -11.31 13.22 -50.51
N PRO A 6 -11.34 14.22 -51.42
CA PRO A 6 -11.70 15.59 -51.07
C PRO A 6 -13.10 15.72 -50.46
N ASP A 7 -14.06 14.92 -50.94
CA ASP A 7 -15.44 14.92 -50.45
C ASP A 7 -15.54 14.44 -49.00
N VAL A 8 -14.71 13.47 -48.61
CA VAL A 8 -14.62 12.99 -47.22
C VAL A 8 -14.04 14.07 -46.32
N PHE A 9 -12.97 14.75 -46.76
CA PHE A 9 -12.35 15.83 -45.98
C PHE A 9 -13.29 17.03 -45.81
N LYS A 10 -14.03 17.38 -46.87
CA LYS A 10 -14.99 18.49 -46.87
C LYS A 10 -16.05 18.33 -45.77
N LYS A 11 -16.56 17.11 -45.52
CA LYS A 11 -17.56 16.85 -44.48
C LYS A 11 -17.11 17.30 -43.08
N TYR A 12 -15.81 17.16 -42.77
CA TYR A 12 -15.27 17.57 -41.48
C TYR A 12 -15.00 19.07 -41.44
N LEU A 13 -14.58 19.66 -42.56
CA LEU A 13 -14.37 21.11 -42.67
C LEU A 13 -15.65 21.92 -42.48
N GLU A 14 -16.81 21.34 -42.77
CA GLU A 14 -18.13 21.96 -42.62
C GLU A 14 -18.75 21.76 -41.23
N LEU A 15 -18.10 21.01 -40.32
CA LEU A 15 -18.57 20.89 -38.94
C LEU A 15 -18.57 22.25 -38.25
N GLU A 16 -19.65 22.52 -37.51
CA GLU A 16 -19.77 23.73 -36.71
C GLU A 16 -18.69 23.75 -35.62
N GLN A 17 -17.92 24.83 -35.56
CA GLN A 17 -16.84 24.95 -34.59
C GLN A 17 -17.41 25.41 -33.23
N PRO A 18 -17.12 24.69 -32.13
CA PRO A 18 -17.53 25.10 -30.79
C PRO A 18 -17.05 26.52 -30.43
N ALA A 19 -17.88 27.25 -29.68
CA ALA A 19 -17.60 28.62 -29.26
C ALA A 19 -16.29 28.74 -28.47
N ASP A 20 -15.94 27.72 -27.68
CA ASP A 20 -14.78 27.65 -26.79
C ASP A 20 -13.57 26.95 -27.41
N GLN A 21 -13.54 26.75 -28.74
CA GLN A 21 -12.37 26.18 -29.43
C GLN A 21 -11.98 27.02 -30.64
N VAL A 22 -10.85 27.70 -30.52
CA VAL A 22 -10.21 28.48 -31.59
C VAL A 22 -8.86 27.87 -31.91
N PHE A 23 -8.68 27.39 -33.14
CA PHE A 23 -7.44 26.81 -33.62
C PHE A 23 -6.49 27.94 -34.04
N CYS A 24 -5.33 27.98 -33.38
CA CYS A 24 -4.24 28.87 -33.70
C CYS A 24 -3.07 28.03 -34.22
N THR A 25 -2.78 28.14 -35.51
CA THR A 25 -1.66 27.44 -36.15
C THR A 25 -0.43 28.33 -36.07
N TYR A 26 0.49 28.01 -35.19
CA TYR A 26 1.77 28.71 -35.00
C TYR A 26 2.70 28.30 -36.13
N VAL A 27 2.98 29.24 -37.04
CA VAL A 27 3.84 29.10 -38.20
C VAL A 27 5.17 29.75 -37.89
N PHE A 28 6.27 29.07 -38.16
CA PHE A 28 7.60 29.63 -37.95
C PHE A 28 8.50 29.27 -39.12
N VAL A 29 9.42 30.17 -39.45
CA VAL A 29 10.41 29.90 -40.50
C VAL A 29 11.30 28.77 -40.01
N ASP A 30 11.47 27.80 -40.89
CA ASP A 30 12.31 26.67 -40.59
C ASP A 30 13.78 27.01 -40.79
N GLY A 31 14.56 25.96 -40.76
CA GLY A 31 15.96 26.05 -40.96
C GLY A 31 16.57 26.33 -42.32
N THR A 32 15.84 25.97 -43.34
CA THR A 32 16.33 26.22 -44.67
C THR A 32 16.26 27.70 -44.99
N LEU A 33 15.53 28.49 -44.18
CA LEU A 33 15.02 29.83 -44.50
C LEU A 33 14.15 29.86 -45.77
N GLU A 34 13.91 28.69 -46.37
CA GLU A 34 13.15 28.48 -47.60
C GLU A 34 11.76 27.88 -47.30
N ASN A 35 11.60 27.21 -46.16
CA ASN A 35 10.36 26.56 -45.77
C ASN A 35 9.86 27.05 -44.40
N VAL A 36 8.63 26.67 -44.06
CA VAL A 36 8.00 26.99 -42.77
C VAL A 36 7.62 25.71 -42.03
N ARG A 37 7.45 25.77 -40.72
CA ARG A 37 6.88 24.70 -39.87
C ARG A 37 5.59 25.16 -39.23
N SER A 38 4.80 24.22 -38.70
CA SER A 38 3.60 24.57 -37.96
C SER A 38 3.35 23.69 -36.73
N LYS A 39 2.80 24.30 -35.69
CA LYS A 39 2.24 23.64 -34.50
C LYS A 39 0.90 24.28 -34.18
N MET A 40 -0.14 23.47 -33.98
CA MET A 40 -1.44 23.99 -33.60
C MET A 40 -1.59 24.05 -32.08
N ARG A 41 -2.15 25.15 -31.58
CA ARG A 41 -2.67 25.28 -30.23
C ARG A 41 -4.15 25.64 -30.28
N VAL A 42 -4.93 25.04 -29.40
CA VAL A 42 -6.36 25.34 -29.27
C VAL A 42 -6.55 26.28 -28.09
N LEU A 43 -7.16 27.44 -28.35
CA LEU A 43 -7.48 28.46 -27.35
C LEU A 43 -8.99 28.47 -27.08
N ASN A 44 -9.37 28.80 -25.85
CA ASN A 44 -10.77 28.98 -25.47
C ASN A 44 -11.28 30.42 -25.70
N TYR A 45 -10.48 31.25 -26.37
CA TYR A 45 -10.80 32.61 -26.78
C TYR A 45 -10.22 32.87 -28.17
N GLU A 46 -10.76 33.87 -28.87
CA GLU A 46 -10.20 34.34 -30.15
C GLU A 46 -9.16 35.42 -29.85
N PRO A 47 -7.86 35.20 -30.18
CA PRO A 47 -6.86 36.24 -30.00
C PRO A 47 -6.99 37.30 -31.10
N LEU A 48 -6.93 38.56 -30.71
CA LEU A 48 -7.03 39.74 -31.58
C LEU A 48 -5.66 40.35 -31.90
N SER A 49 -4.63 40.05 -31.10
CA SER A 49 -3.25 40.47 -31.34
C SER A 49 -2.23 39.35 -31.03
N PRO A 50 -1.00 39.41 -31.57
CA PRO A 50 0.04 38.41 -31.28
C PRO A 50 0.34 38.26 -29.78
N GLU A 51 0.25 39.35 -29.01
CA GLU A 51 0.54 39.35 -27.57
C GLU A 51 -0.51 38.56 -26.76
N GLU A 52 -1.73 38.42 -27.30
CA GLU A 52 -2.77 37.57 -26.72
C GLU A 52 -2.52 36.08 -27.00
N CYS A 53 -1.60 35.74 -27.91
CA CYS A 53 -1.22 34.37 -28.18
C CYS A 53 -0.16 33.90 -27.18
N PRO A 54 -0.40 32.81 -26.43
CA PRO A 54 0.59 32.29 -25.50
C PRO A 54 1.80 31.72 -26.25
N ARG A 55 3.01 31.90 -25.69
CA ARG A 55 4.22 31.24 -26.20
C ARG A 55 4.05 29.72 -26.21
N CYS A 56 4.64 29.07 -27.21
CA CYS A 56 4.66 27.61 -27.34
C CYS A 56 6.09 27.08 -27.29
N THR A 57 6.27 25.82 -26.88
CA THR A 57 7.57 25.16 -26.95
C THR A 57 7.57 23.97 -27.91
N PHE A 58 8.75 23.66 -28.46
CA PHE A 58 8.96 22.50 -29.32
C PHE A 58 10.38 21.91 -29.12
N CYS A 59 10.66 20.76 -29.74
CA CYS A 59 11.94 20.05 -29.59
C CYS A 59 12.91 20.50 -30.68
N GLY A 60 13.95 21.26 -30.32
CA GLY A 60 15.00 21.65 -31.26
C GLY A 60 15.78 20.45 -31.80
N LYS A 61 16.00 19.40 -30.99
CA LYS A 61 16.68 18.17 -31.43
C LYS A 61 15.85 17.35 -32.44
N GLY A 62 14.52 17.34 -32.29
CA GLY A 62 13.61 16.64 -33.22
C GLY A 62 13.39 17.40 -34.52
N THR A 63 13.77 18.68 -34.56
CA THR A 63 13.76 19.52 -35.75
C THR A 63 15.16 19.84 -36.26
N ASP A 64 16.21 19.23 -35.70
CA ASP A 64 17.63 19.53 -35.97
C ASP A 64 18.03 21.02 -35.78
N GLN A 65 17.21 21.84 -35.12
CA GLN A 65 17.46 23.26 -34.80
C GLN A 65 18.27 23.45 -33.51
N TRP A 66 19.05 22.44 -33.11
CA TRP A 66 19.86 22.48 -31.89
C TRP A 66 21.23 21.80 -32.10
N PRO A 67 22.36 22.49 -31.87
CA PRO A 67 23.68 22.04 -32.31
C PRO A 67 24.33 20.98 -31.41
N ASP A 68 24.03 20.95 -30.11
CA ASP A 68 24.71 20.07 -29.13
C ASP A 68 23.76 19.07 -28.45
N ALA A 69 24.14 17.79 -28.43
CA ALA A 69 23.26 16.69 -28.07
C ALA A 69 22.89 16.58 -26.56
N ASP A 70 23.49 17.39 -25.68
CA ASP A 70 23.35 17.23 -24.23
C ASP A 70 22.80 18.48 -23.50
N VAL A 71 21.73 18.19 -22.75
CA VAL A 71 21.06 18.86 -21.62
C VAL A 71 19.99 19.96 -21.77
N ASP A 72 19.91 20.78 -22.82
CA ASP A 72 18.73 21.65 -23.06
C ASP A 72 18.35 21.60 -24.55
N SER A 73 17.12 21.25 -24.89
CA SER A 73 16.71 21.08 -26.30
C SER A 73 15.35 21.72 -26.60
N GLU A 74 14.87 22.55 -25.66
CA GLU A 74 13.57 23.19 -25.74
C GLU A 74 13.70 24.60 -26.31
N LEU A 75 12.99 24.86 -27.41
CA LEU A 75 12.95 26.16 -28.09
C LEU A 75 11.57 26.81 -27.92
N TYR A 76 11.52 28.13 -28.03
CA TYR A 76 10.29 28.91 -27.93
C TYR A 76 9.80 29.42 -29.28
N LEU A 77 8.49 29.37 -29.47
CA LEU A 77 7.77 30.11 -30.49
C LEU A 77 7.16 31.35 -29.85
N SER A 78 7.68 32.51 -30.22
CA SER A 78 7.19 33.81 -29.77
C SER A 78 6.33 34.43 -30.87
N PRO A 79 5.02 34.63 -30.66
CA PRO A 79 4.12 35.25 -31.64
C PRO A 79 4.56 36.67 -32.03
N ILE A 80 4.62 36.94 -33.34
CA ILE A 80 4.99 38.25 -33.89
C ILE A 80 3.94 38.80 -34.86
N ALA A 81 3.09 37.97 -35.47
CA ALA A 81 1.99 38.43 -36.32
C ALA A 81 0.82 37.45 -36.36
N LEU A 82 -0.38 37.96 -36.68
CA LEU A 82 -1.61 37.20 -36.83
C LEU A 82 -2.21 37.32 -38.22
N PHE A 83 -2.70 36.21 -38.75
CA PHE A 83 -3.41 36.13 -40.02
C PHE A 83 -4.68 35.28 -39.88
N ARG A 84 -5.63 35.47 -40.79
CA ARG A 84 -6.83 34.61 -40.87
C ARG A 84 -6.42 33.23 -41.41
N ASP A 85 -6.93 32.16 -40.80
CA ASP A 85 -6.65 30.79 -41.25
C ASP A 85 -7.56 30.40 -42.45
N PRO A 86 -7.02 30.19 -43.66
CA PRO A 86 -7.82 29.83 -44.84
C PRO A 86 -8.23 28.35 -44.87
N PHE A 87 -7.59 27.49 -44.06
CA PHE A 87 -7.79 26.05 -44.05
C PHE A 87 -8.93 25.67 -43.12
N PHE A 88 -8.93 26.20 -41.89
CA PHE A 88 -9.98 25.97 -40.90
C PHE A 88 -11.13 26.99 -40.99
N LYS A 89 -10.84 28.20 -41.51
CA LYS A 89 -11.77 29.35 -41.68
C LYS A 89 -12.34 29.87 -40.36
N GLY A 90 -13.24 30.86 -40.42
CA GLY A 90 -13.92 31.39 -39.23
C GLY A 90 -13.00 32.17 -38.29
N ARG A 91 -13.05 31.85 -36.99
CA ARG A 91 -12.32 32.54 -35.92
C ARG A 91 -10.85 32.08 -35.78
N ASN A 92 -10.45 31.09 -36.57
CA ASN A 92 -9.13 30.47 -36.50
C ASN A 92 -8.03 31.39 -37.05
N LYS A 93 -6.82 31.25 -36.51
CA LYS A 93 -5.68 32.13 -36.81
C LYS A 93 -4.46 31.35 -37.28
N LEU A 94 -3.71 31.92 -38.22
CA LEU A 94 -2.29 31.61 -38.38
C LEU A 94 -1.50 32.61 -37.54
N VAL A 95 -0.56 32.12 -36.74
CA VAL A 95 0.27 32.92 -35.85
C VAL A 95 1.71 32.81 -36.35
N LEU A 96 2.25 33.85 -36.96
CA LEU A 96 3.67 33.84 -37.33
C LEU A 96 4.50 34.03 -36.06
N CYS A 97 5.54 33.22 -35.90
CA CYS A 97 6.42 33.23 -34.75
C CYS A 97 7.89 33.39 -35.15
N GLU A 98 8.65 34.08 -34.30
CA GLU A 98 10.10 33.94 -34.23
C GLU A 98 10.48 32.73 -33.35
N VAL A 99 11.66 32.16 -33.61
CA VAL A 99 12.21 31.03 -32.86
C VAL A 99 13.30 31.54 -31.93
N LEU A 100 13.12 31.33 -30.63
CA LEU A 100 14.09 31.74 -29.60
C LEU A 100 14.74 30.52 -28.94
N ASN A 101 16.04 30.66 -28.66
CA ASN A 101 16.85 29.78 -27.83
C ASN A 101 16.44 29.84 -26.35
N SER A 102 17.04 28.98 -25.52
CA SER A 102 16.77 28.92 -24.08
C SER A 102 17.21 30.16 -23.29
N ASP A 103 18.02 31.02 -23.90
CA ASP A 103 18.47 32.33 -23.40
C ASP A 103 17.70 33.52 -24.01
N ASP A 104 16.54 33.26 -24.62
CA ASP A 104 15.70 34.24 -25.34
C ASP A 104 16.44 34.95 -26.51
N GLN A 105 17.60 34.46 -26.94
CA GLN A 105 18.25 34.92 -28.17
C GLN A 105 17.62 34.26 -29.40
N LEU A 106 17.73 34.89 -30.57
CA LEU A 106 17.30 34.27 -31.82
C LEU A 106 18.09 32.98 -32.08
N ASN A 107 17.39 31.91 -32.48
CA ASN A 107 18.06 30.66 -32.82
C ASN A 107 18.69 30.75 -34.22
N GLU A 108 20.02 30.56 -34.30
CA GLU A 108 20.80 30.59 -35.56
C GLU A 108 20.96 29.21 -36.23
N ASN A 109 20.39 28.15 -35.66
CA ASN A 109 20.41 26.78 -36.15
C ASN A 109 19.04 26.31 -36.63
N TYR A 110 19.07 25.58 -37.72
CA TYR A 110 18.05 25.81 -38.70
C TYR A 110 17.92 24.52 -39.54
N PHE A 111 16.95 23.60 -39.25
CA PHE A 111 16.58 22.47 -40.17
C PHE A 111 15.05 22.07 -40.26
N TYR A 112 14.62 21.61 -41.47
CA TYR A 112 13.36 21.00 -42.07
C TYR A 112 11.94 21.63 -42.05
N ALA A 113 11.06 21.18 -42.97
CA ALA A 113 10.03 21.97 -43.68
C ALA A 113 8.54 21.49 -43.60
N VAL A 114 7.59 22.33 -44.06
CA VAL A 114 6.17 22.03 -44.38
C VAL A 114 6.05 21.77 -45.88
N GLY A 115 5.21 20.82 -46.27
CA GLY A 115 4.95 20.47 -47.66
C GLY A 115 4.64 18.99 -47.81
N SER A 116 4.08 18.58 -48.94
CA SER A 116 3.73 17.19 -49.22
C SER A 116 4.92 16.23 -49.26
N GLU A 117 6.14 16.76 -49.39
CA GLU A 117 7.39 16.00 -49.35
C GLU A 117 7.83 15.69 -47.90
N ASN A 118 7.33 16.44 -46.92
CA ASN A 118 7.81 16.42 -45.54
C ASN A 118 6.78 15.93 -44.52
N VAL A 119 5.49 15.93 -44.89
CA VAL A 119 4.39 15.47 -44.02
C VAL A 119 3.35 14.71 -44.83
N ALA A 120 2.93 13.55 -44.33
CA ALA A 120 1.85 12.72 -44.86
C ALA A 120 0.69 12.59 -43.85
N GLY A 121 -0.54 12.42 -44.35
CA GLY A 121 -1.72 12.20 -43.50
C GLY A 121 -2.35 13.46 -42.88
N ARG A 122 -1.93 14.67 -43.30
CA ARG A 122 -2.46 15.94 -42.77
C ARG A 122 -3.98 16.06 -42.83
N GLN A 123 -4.59 15.65 -43.94
CA GLN A 123 -6.05 15.67 -44.09
C GLN A 123 -6.76 14.83 -43.03
N VAL A 124 -6.15 13.73 -42.59
CA VAL A 124 -6.67 12.86 -41.54
C VAL A 124 -6.51 13.53 -40.18
N ALA A 125 -5.35 14.12 -39.89
CA ALA A 125 -5.08 14.85 -38.65
C ALA A 125 -6.00 16.08 -38.49
N ASP A 126 -6.15 16.89 -39.54
CA ASP A 126 -7.00 18.08 -39.55
C ASP A 126 -8.49 17.69 -39.40
N ALA A 127 -8.93 16.62 -40.08
CA ALA A 127 -10.27 16.07 -39.93
C ALA A 127 -10.52 15.56 -38.50
N HIS A 128 -9.53 14.88 -37.90
CA HIS A 128 -9.59 14.40 -36.53
C HIS A 128 -9.73 15.54 -35.53
N VAL A 129 -8.92 16.59 -35.65
CA VAL A 129 -9.01 17.79 -34.82
C VAL A 129 -10.39 18.43 -34.91
N LYS A 130 -10.94 18.61 -36.13
CA LYS A 130 -12.29 19.15 -36.30
C LYS A 130 -13.38 18.25 -35.72
N ALA A 131 -13.30 16.94 -35.95
CA ALA A 131 -14.28 15.99 -35.42
C ALA A 131 -14.25 15.93 -33.89
N CYS A 132 -13.07 15.91 -33.28
CA CYS A 132 -12.89 15.97 -31.83
C CYS A 132 -13.41 17.26 -31.24
N SER A 133 -13.11 18.39 -31.89
CA SER A 133 -13.60 19.71 -31.49
C SER A 133 -15.12 19.73 -31.47
N TYR A 134 -15.77 19.36 -32.58
CA TYR A 134 -17.22 19.26 -32.69
C TYR A 134 -17.82 18.33 -31.62
N ALA A 135 -17.18 17.19 -31.33
CA ALA A 135 -17.61 16.24 -30.31
C ALA A 135 -17.40 16.73 -28.86
N GLY A 136 -16.81 17.91 -28.65
CA GLY A 136 -16.56 18.48 -27.32
C GLY A 136 -15.29 17.97 -26.63
N VAL A 137 -14.43 17.22 -27.34
CA VAL A 137 -13.13 16.79 -26.81
C VAL A 137 -12.25 18.02 -26.57
N LYS A 138 -11.80 18.22 -25.33
CA LYS A 138 -10.85 19.28 -24.96
C LYS A 138 -9.44 19.00 -25.51
N LEU A 139 -9.22 19.46 -26.73
CA LEU A 139 -7.91 19.49 -27.38
C LEU A 139 -7.06 20.63 -26.83
N TYR A 140 -5.76 20.38 -26.70
CA TYR A 140 -4.75 21.39 -26.37
C TYR A 140 -3.96 21.81 -27.61
N GLY A 141 -3.69 20.87 -28.52
CA GLY A 141 -2.87 21.12 -29.70
C GLY A 141 -2.63 19.87 -30.56
N SER A 142 -2.07 20.08 -31.75
CA SER A 142 -1.67 19.00 -32.66
C SER A 142 -0.51 19.44 -33.55
N ASN A 143 0.41 18.53 -33.86
CA ASN A 143 1.53 18.77 -34.76
C ASN A 143 2.03 17.47 -35.41
N GLY A 144 2.75 17.62 -36.52
CA GLY A 144 3.58 16.53 -37.06
C GLY A 144 4.81 16.31 -36.18
N GLU A 145 5.28 15.06 -36.12
CA GLU A 145 6.44 14.63 -35.36
C GLU A 145 7.61 14.23 -36.28
N ALA A 146 8.64 13.59 -35.73
CA ALA A 146 9.91 13.30 -36.42
C ALA A 146 9.81 12.32 -37.61
N VAL A 147 8.71 11.59 -37.77
CA VAL A 147 8.46 10.70 -38.92
C VAL A 147 7.36 11.29 -39.79
N ILE A 148 7.51 11.23 -41.12
CA ILE A 148 6.63 11.87 -42.11
C ILE A 148 5.12 11.64 -41.88
N SER A 149 4.72 10.48 -41.37
CA SER A 149 3.32 10.12 -41.10
C SER A 149 2.97 10.05 -39.61
N GLN A 150 3.85 10.56 -38.72
CA GLN A 150 3.66 10.57 -37.28
C GLN A 150 3.09 11.90 -36.84
N TRP A 151 2.04 11.84 -36.02
CA TRP A 151 1.30 13.00 -35.54
C TRP A 151 1.13 12.92 -34.02
N GLU A 152 1.31 14.05 -33.36
CA GLU A 152 0.97 14.26 -31.95
C GLU A 152 -0.40 14.95 -31.85
N ASN A 153 -1.21 14.50 -30.90
CA ASN A 153 -2.46 15.15 -30.55
C ASN A 153 -2.58 15.24 -29.02
N GLN A 154 -2.86 16.42 -28.51
CA GLN A 154 -2.70 16.76 -27.09
C GLN A 154 -4.07 17.01 -26.46
N ILE A 155 -4.32 16.42 -25.29
CA ILE A 155 -5.59 16.53 -24.56
C ILE A 155 -5.41 17.35 -23.29
N GLY A 156 -6.38 18.21 -22.97
CA GLY A 156 -6.47 18.94 -21.71
C GLY A 156 -6.07 20.42 -21.78
N PRO A 157 -5.73 21.06 -20.65
CA PRO A 157 -5.67 20.49 -19.29
C PRO A 157 -7.04 20.09 -18.74
N LEU A 158 -7.10 18.95 -18.02
CA LEU A 158 -8.31 18.39 -17.41
C LEU A 158 -8.00 17.79 -16.03
N PRO A 159 -8.96 17.77 -15.08
CA PRO A 159 -8.77 17.14 -13.77
C PRO A 159 -8.97 15.61 -13.82
N GLY A 160 -8.09 14.87 -13.15
CA GLY A 160 -8.30 13.46 -12.83
C GLY A 160 -8.64 12.57 -14.03
N VAL A 161 -9.68 11.75 -13.87
CA VAL A 161 -10.11 10.72 -14.82
C VAL A 161 -10.56 11.30 -16.17
N GLU A 162 -11.04 12.54 -16.20
CA GLU A 162 -11.56 13.19 -17.42
C GLU A 162 -10.52 13.26 -18.54
N ALA A 163 -9.23 13.42 -18.20
CA ALA A 163 -8.17 13.41 -19.20
C ALA A 163 -8.10 12.08 -19.97
N GLY A 164 -8.38 10.96 -19.29
CA GLY A 164 -8.44 9.62 -19.91
C GLY A 164 -9.69 9.42 -20.75
N ASP A 165 -10.85 9.89 -20.26
CA ASP A 165 -12.11 9.84 -21.00
C ASP A 165 -11.98 10.55 -22.34
N HIS A 166 -11.41 11.76 -22.31
CA HIS A 166 -11.18 12.58 -23.49
C HIS A 166 -10.13 11.95 -24.44
N LEU A 167 -9.09 11.31 -23.91
CA LEU A 167 -8.10 10.61 -24.75
C LEU A 167 -8.73 9.40 -25.45
N TRP A 168 -9.55 8.61 -24.75
CA TRP A 168 -10.24 7.47 -25.35
C TRP A 168 -11.24 7.89 -26.43
N MET A 169 -12.01 8.96 -26.18
CA MET A 169 -12.92 9.50 -27.19
C MET A 169 -12.14 10.04 -28.39
N SER A 170 -11.02 10.73 -28.16
CA SER A 170 -10.14 11.19 -29.24
C SER A 170 -9.62 10.02 -30.09
N ARG A 171 -9.17 8.92 -29.47
CA ARG A 171 -8.68 7.72 -30.18
C ARG A 171 -9.78 7.06 -31.01
N TYR A 172 -10.99 6.91 -30.46
CA TYR A 172 -12.13 6.37 -31.19
C TYR A 172 -12.47 7.23 -32.41
N ILE A 173 -12.59 8.55 -32.24
CA ILE A 173 -12.87 9.47 -33.35
C ILE A 173 -11.76 9.38 -34.41
N LEU A 174 -10.49 9.31 -34.01
CA LEU A 174 -9.37 9.14 -34.94
C LEU A 174 -9.49 7.86 -35.78
N GLN A 175 -9.88 6.73 -35.16
CA GLN A 175 -10.11 5.48 -35.89
C GLN A 175 -11.28 5.60 -36.88
N ARG A 176 -12.39 6.23 -36.47
CA ARG A 176 -13.54 6.48 -37.35
C ARG A 176 -13.18 7.38 -38.53
N VAL A 177 -12.40 8.44 -38.29
CA VAL A 177 -11.87 9.31 -39.34
C VAL A 177 -10.95 8.51 -40.26
N ALA A 178 -10.05 7.68 -39.72
CA ALA A 178 -9.15 6.86 -40.51
C ALA A 178 -9.87 5.88 -41.45
N GLU A 179 -10.98 5.27 -40.99
CA GLU A 179 -11.85 4.44 -41.84
C GLU A 179 -12.44 5.23 -43.03
N ASP A 180 -12.88 6.46 -42.80
CA ASP A 180 -13.43 7.33 -43.85
C ASP A 180 -12.37 7.68 -44.92
N PHE A 181 -11.11 7.82 -44.50
CA PHE A 181 -9.95 8.07 -45.37
C PHE A 181 -9.28 6.80 -45.91
N ASP A 182 -9.76 5.61 -45.55
CA ASP A 182 -9.20 4.32 -45.98
C ASP A 182 -7.72 4.15 -45.59
N VAL A 183 -7.39 4.53 -44.35
CA VAL A 183 -6.05 4.40 -43.76
C VAL A 183 -6.11 3.72 -42.39
N VAL A 184 -4.98 3.16 -41.96
CA VAL A 184 -4.86 2.51 -40.64
C VAL A 184 -4.10 3.42 -39.68
N VAL A 185 -4.67 3.64 -38.50
CA VAL A 185 -4.01 4.31 -37.39
C VAL A 185 -3.34 3.27 -36.50
N SER A 186 -2.08 3.50 -36.16
CA SER A 186 -1.35 2.67 -35.20
C SER A 186 -1.03 3.48 -33.94
N PHE A 187 -1.34 2.91 -32.78
CA PHE A 187 -0.88 3.39 -31.48
C PHE A 187 0.34 2.60 -30.99
N GLU A 188 0.87 1.68 -31.79
CA GLU A 188 2.08 0.95 -31.45
C GLU A 188 3.24 1.94 -31.26
N PRO A 189 3.98 1.89 -30.13
CA PRO A 189 5.12 2.78 -29.93
C PRO A 189 6.19 2.65 -31.02
N ARG A 190 6.35 1.47 -31.62
CA ARG A 190 7.23 1.24 -32.78
C ARG A 190 6.52 0.49 -33.90
N PRO A 191 5.77 1.20 -34.76
CA PRO A 191 5.06 0.55 -35.86
C PRO A 191 6.01 0.09 -36.98
N PHE A 192 7.20 0.69 -37.11
CA PHE A 192 8.15 0.42 -38.20
C PHE A 192 9.35 -0.41 -37.73
N LYS A 193 9.14 -1.69 -37.37
CA LYS A 193 10.17 -2.56 -36.74
C LYS A 193 11.48 -2.72 -37.53
N ASN A 194 11.44 -2.59 -38.85
CA ASN A 194 12.60 -2.76 -39.74
C ASN A 194 13.38 -1.46 -40.00
N TYR A 195 12.92 -0.33 -39.47
CA TYR A 195 13.53 0.98 -39.70
C TYR A 195 14.06 1.56 -38.38
N LYS A 196 15.24 2.20 -38.43
CA LYS A 196 15.79 2.95 -37.30
C LYS A 196 15.15 4.34 -37.23
N LEU A 197 13.85 4.41 -36.92
CA LEU A 197 13.08 5.65 -36.80
C LEU A 197 12.67 5.92 -35.35
N PRO A 198 12.42 7.19 -34.97
CA PRO A 198 11.76 7.53 -33.71
C PRO A 198 10.38 6.89 -33.61
N GLY A 199 10.01 6.44 -32.40
CA GLY A 199 8.71 5.85 -32.09
C GLY A 199 7.68 6.86 -31.56
N GLY A 200 6.45 6.40 -31.36
CA GLY A 200 5.34 7.16 -30.80
C GLY A 200 5.32 7.12 -29.27
N ALA A 201 5.16 8.29 -28.66
CA ALA A 201 5.12 8.46 -27.21
C ALA A 201 3.72 8.86 -26.72
N GLY A 202 3.43 8.53 -25.46
CA GLY A 202 2.23 8.93 -24.73
C GLY A 202 2.59 9.79 -23.52
N HIS A 203 3.29 10.90 -23.72
CA HIS A 203 3.78 11.76 -22.64
C HIS A 203 2.62 12.28 -21.76
N ILE A 204 2.81 12.29 -20.44
CA ILE A 204 1.79 12.73 -19.48
C ILE A 204 2.29 13.94 -18.70
N ASN A 205 1.58 15.07 -18.83
CA ASN A 205 1.83 16.27 -18.04
C ASN A 205 1.02 16.22 -16.73
N PHE A 206 1.70 16.17 -15.59
CA PHE A 206 1.07 16.03 -14.27
C PHE A 206 1.34 17.25 -13.37
N SER A 207 0.28 17.77 -12.74
CA SER A 207 0.39 18.82 -11.72
C SER A 207 -0.68 18.70 -10.63
N THR A 208 -0.34 19.17 -9.44
CA THR A 208 -1.27 19.29 -8.31
C THR A 208 -1.50 20.77 -7.97
N LYS A 209 -2.45 21.05 -7.07
CA LYS A 209 -2.61 22.40 -6.53
C LYS A 209 -1.30 22.90 -5.90
N SER A 210 -0.57 22.01 -5.23
CA SER A 210 0.72 22.31 -4.60
C SER A 210 1.79 22.62 -5.64
N SER A 211 1.90 21.82 -6.71
CA SER A 211 2.92 22.04 -7.74
C SER A 211 2.71 23.32 -8.56
N ARG A 212 1.46 23.82 -8.64
CA ARG A 212 1.11 25.08 -9.33
C ARG A 212 1.19 26.33 -8.44
N SER A 213 1.39 26.15 -7.14
CA SER A 213 1.49 27.24 -6.16
C SER A 213 2.94 27.70 -5.98
N GLU A 214 3.16 28.78 -5.23
CA GLU A 214 4.51 29.19 -4.80
C GLU A 214 5.22 28.03 -4.07
N GLY A 215 6.52 27.83 -4.34
CA GLY A 215 7.26 26.64 -3.88
C GLY A 215 6.96 25.35 -4.65
N GLY A 216 6.21 25.43 -5.75
CA GLY A 216 5.80 24.27 -6.55
C GLY A 216 6.96 23.46 -7.14
N LEU A 217 8.08 24.09 -7.45
CA LEU A 217 9.28 23.41 -7.95
C LEU A 217 9.89 22.45 -6.91
N ASP A 218 9.93 22.83 -5.62
CA ASP A 218 10.40 21.94 -4.55
C ASP A 218 9.50 20.72 -4.40
N TRP A 219 8.19 20.91 -4.58
CA TRP A 219 7.24 19.82 -4.64
C TRP A 219 7.53 18.89 -5.82
N ILE A 220 7.81 19.44 -7.00
CA ILE A 220 8.15 18.68 -8.21
C ILE A 220 9.45 17.89 -8.03
N ASN A 221 10.48 18.48 -7.42
CA ASN A 221 11.74 17.79 -7.14
C ASN A 221 11.53 16.60 -6.18
N LYS A 222 10.69 16.76 -5.15
CA LYS A 222 10.28 15.65 -4.26
C LYS A 222 9.46 14.58 -4.99
N ALA A 223 8.59 15.00 -5.91
CA ALA A 223 7.81 14.08 -6.75
C ALA A 223 8.71 13.25 -7.68
N ILE A 224 9.76 13.85 -8.25
CA ILE A 224 10.75 13.15 -9.09
C ILE A 224 11.46 12.05 -8.29
N ALA A 225 11.91 12.34 -7.06
CA ALA A 225 12.53 11.34 -6.19
C ALA A 225 11.61 10.14 -5.91
N LYS A 226 10.29 10.37 -5.79
CA LYS A 226 9.31 9.29 -5.64
C LYS A 226 9.14 8.46 -6.92
N LEU A 227 9.14 9.11 -8.08
CA LEU A 227 9.04 8.44 -9.39
C LEU A 227 10.29 7.62 -9.72
N GLU A 228 11.45 8.03 -9.20
CA GLU A 228 12.69 7.27 -9.25
C GLU A 228 12.57 5.96 -8.48
N LEU A 229 12.12 6.04 -7.22
CA LEU A 229 11.93 4.86 -6.36
C LEU A 229 10.89 3.87 -6.91
N THR A 230 9.96 4.33 -7.73
CA THR A 230 8.88 3.52 -8.32
C THR A 230 9.06 3.30 -9.82
N HIS A 231 10.27 3.48 -10.35
CA HIS A 231 10.52 3.45 -11.79
C HIS A 231 9.96 2.21 -12.48
N GLU A 232 10.30 1.02 -11.98
CA GLU A 232 9.84 -0.27 -12.52
C GLU A 232 8.32 -0.46 -12.41
N LEU A 233 7.71 0.03 -11.32
CA LEU A 233 6.26 -0.04 -11.12
C LEU A 233 5.52 0.75 -12.21
N HIS A 234 6.02 1.95 -12.53
CA HIS A 234 5.46 2.76 -13.60
C HIS A 234 5.68 2.12 -14.98
N LEU A 235 6.87 1.55 -15.25
CA LEU A 235 7.11 0.85 -16.52
C LEU A 235 6.12 -0.30 -16.74
N ALA A 236 5.84 -1.08 -15.69
CA ALA A 236 4.84 -2.15 -15.74
C ALA A 236 3.40 -1.63 -15.93
N ALA A 237 3.04 -0.53 -15.26
CA ALA A 237 1.73 0.10 -15.43
C ALA A 237 1.51 0.66 -16.85
N TYR A 238 2.59 1.13 -17.49
CA TYR A 238 2.57 1.71 -18.84
C TYR A 238 2.61 0.67 -19.96
N ASP A 239 2.89 -0.60 -19.67
CA ASP A 239 2.77 -1.74 -20.60
C ASP A 239 1.62 -2.69 -20.19
N PRO A 240 0.36 -2.29 -20.40
CA PRO A 240 -0.79 -3.08 -19.94
C PRO A 240 -0.95 -4.41 -20.68
N ARG A 241 -0.34 -4.56 -21.87
CA ARG A 241 -0.40 -5.77 -22.69
C ARG A 241 0.69 -6.78 -22.32
N LYS A 242 1.73 -6.35 -21.59
CA LYS A 242 2.91 -7.15 -21.26
C LYS A 242 3.59 -7.75 -22.51
N ASP A 243 3.41 -7.11 -23.65
CA ASP A 243 3.93 -7.55 -24.94
C ASP A 243 5.33 -7.00 -25.24
N LYS A 244 5.93 -6.29 -24.25
CA LYS A 244 7.23 -5.64 -24.31
C LYS A 244 7.29 -4.49 -25.32
N SER A 245 6.16 -4.03 -25.86
CA SER A 245 6.11 -2.88 -26.78
C SER A 245 6.68 -1.61 -26.15
N ASN A 246 6.39 -1.36 -24.87
CA ASN A 246 6.95 -0.23 -24.13
C ASN A 246 8.45 -0.45 -23.85
N GLU A 247 8.88 -1.67 -23.53
CA GLU A 247 10.30 -1.99 -23.35
C GLU A 247 11.10 -1.80 -24.65
N GLU A 248 10.55 -2.20 -25.80
CA GLU A 248 11.13 -1.97 -27.12
C GLU A 248 11.18 -0.49 -27.48
N TRP A 249 10.14 0.29 -27.15
CA TRP A 249 10.13 1.75 -27.25
C TRP A 249 11.34 2.37 -26.54
N LEU A 250 11.60 1.96 -25.30
CA LEU A 250 12.69 2.48 -24.47
C LEU A 250 14.11 2.06 -24.90
N LYS A 251 14.26 1.13 -25.86
CA LYS A 251 15.56 0.66 -26.42
C LYS A 251 16.10 1.50 -27.59
N GLY A 252 15.65 2.74 -27.79
CA GLY A 252 15.89 3.54 -29.02
C GLY A 252 17.28 4.16 -29.18
N ASP A 253 17.79 4.16 -30.42
CA ASP A 253 19.23 4.26 -30.72
C ASP A 253 19.74 5.70 -31.01
N ARG A 254 18.92 6.76 -30.90
CA ARG A 254 19.38 8.16 -31.19
C ARG A 254 18.73 9.32 -30.40
N LEU A 255 17.51 9.14 -29.89
CA LEU A 255 16.75 10.20 -29.20
C LEU A 255 16.15 9.76 -27.85
N ALA A 256 16.26 8.49 -27.50
CA ALA A 256 15.81 7.96 -26.23
C ALA A 256 17.02 7.37 -25.50
N THR A 257 17.46 8.01 -24.41
CA THR A 257 18.34 7.32 -23.45
C THR A 257 17.68 6.01 -23.05
N PRO A 258 18.39 4.88 -22.87
CA PRO A 258 17.78 3.64 -22.39
C PRO A 258 17.06 3.89 -21.07
N GLN A 259 15.74 4.06 -21.10
CA GLN A 259 14.95 4.41 -19.90
C GLN A 259 14.70 3.19 -19.01
N ARG A 260 15.61 2.20 -19.00
CA ARG A 260 15.70 1.20 -17.93
C ARG A 260 16.33 1.79 -16.67
N GLN A 261 17.15 2.82 -16.83
CA GLN A 261 17.66 3.58 -15.70
C GLN A 261 16.85 4.88 -15.62
N PHE A 262 16.27 5.12 -14.45
CA PHE A 262 15.55 6.36 -14.20
C PHE A 262 16.46 7.56 -14.44
N SER A 263 15.91 8.59 -15.08
CA SER A 263 16.59 9.86 -15.30
C SER A 263 15.58 11.00 -15.26
N ALA A 264 15.99 12.13 -14.70
CA ALA A 264 15.20 13.34 -14.72
C ALA A 264 16.06 14.54 -15.12
N GLY A 265 15.45 15.55 -15.73
CA GLY A 265 16.17 16.71 -16.21
C GLY A 265 15.25 17.89 -16.49
N VAL A 266 15.81 19.09 -16.42
CA VAL A 266 15.10 20.32 -16.78
C VAL A 266 15.29 20.57 -18.26
N ALA A 267 14.20 20.80 -19.00
CA ALA A 267 14.18 21.06 -20.45
C ALA A 267 14.83 19.97 -21.35
N SER A 268 15.37 18.91 -20.74
CA SER A 268 15.87 17.74 -21.45
C SER A 268 14.71 16.84 -21.89
N LYS A 269 14.64 16.53 -23.19
CA LYS A 269 13.63 15.66 -23.77
C LYS A 269 14.07 14.18 -23.85
N ASN A 270 15.29 13.87 -23.43
CA ASN A 270 15.88 12.52 -23.45
C ASN A 270 15.93 11.86 -22.06
N VAL A 271 15.02 12.25 -21.15
CA VAL A 271 14.93 11.73 -19.76
C VAL A 271 13.59 11.06 -19.50
N CYS A 272 13.49 10.28 -18.42
CA CYS A 272 12.23 9.64 -18.00
C CYS A 272 11.22 10.67 -17.53
N VAL A 273 11.64 11.62 -16.69
CA VAL A 273 10.78 12.69 -16.16
C VAL A 273 11.40 14.05 -16.48
N ARG A 274 10.66 14.90 -17.20
CA ARG A 274 11.11 16.23 -17.59
C ARG A 274 10.43 17.29 -16.71
N VAL A 275 11.22 18.25 -16.24
CA VAL A 275 10.70 19.53 -15.73
C VAL A 275 10.73 20.52 -16.90
N PRO A 276 9.57 20.97 -17.44
CA PRO A 276 9.53 21.93 -18.54
C PRO A 276 10.26 23.23 -18.18
N ARG A 277 10.92 23.87 -19.16
CA ARG A 277 11.65 25.13 -18.92
C ARG A 277 10.77 26.19 -18.28
N GLN A 278 9.54 26.35 -18.76
CA GLN A 278 8.55 27.27 -18.19
C GLN A 278 8.22 26.98 -16.71
N THR A 279 8.21 25.72 -16.31
CA THR A 279 7.96 25.32 -14.91
C THR A 279 9.15 25.66 -14.04
N GLN A 280 10.37 25.47 -14.56
CA GLN A 280 11.58 25.87 -13.87
C GLN A 280 11.66 27.38 -13.68
N VAL A 281 11.45 28.15 -14.76
CA VAL A 281 11.54 29.62 -14.73
C VAL A 281 10.47 30.21 -13.80
N ALA A 282 9.24 29.67 -13.84
CA ALA A 282 8.16 30.13 -12.97
C ALA A 282 8.30 29.63 -11.51
N GLY A 283 9.22 28.71 -11.22
CA GLY A 283 9.34 28.05 -9.91
C GLY A 283 8.12 27.19 -9.52
N ARG A 284 7.21 26.92 -10.47
CA ARG A 284 5.94 26.20 -10.27
C ARG A 284 5.34 25.77 -11.61
N GLY A 285 4.55 24.70 -11.62
CA GLY A 285 3.90 24.20 -12.83
C GLY A 285 3.61 22.69 -12.79
N PHE A 286 4.04 21.99 -13.84
CA PHE A 286 3.83 20.56 -14.03
C PHE A 286 5.14 19.84 -14.32
N LEU A 287 5.20 18.55 -14.02
CA LEU A 287 6.22 17.64 -14.54
C LEU A 287 5.66 16.86 -15.73
N GLU A 288 6.52 16.40 -16.63
CA GLU A 288 6.15 15.55 -17.76
C GLU A 288 6.77 14.16 -17.59
N ASP A 289 5.94 13.13 -17.45
CA ASP A 289 6.39 11.74 -17.50
C ASP A 289 6.45 11.27 -18.95
N ARG A 290 7.67 10.92 -19.39
CA ARG A 290 7.99 10.60 -20.79
C ARG A 290 8.15 9.10 -21.04
N ARG A 291 7.95 8.28 -20.02
CA ARG A 291 8.08 6.81 -20.09
C ARG A 291 6.95 6.10 -20.84
N PRO A 292 5.67 6.54 -20.80
CA PRO A 292 4.62 5.82 -21.50
C PRO A 292 4.76 5.91 -23.02
N GLY A 293 4.60 4.77 -23.71
CA GLY A 293 4.47 4.70 -25.16
C GLY A 293 3.09 5.16 -25.66
N ALA A 294 2.95 5.33 -26.98
CA ALA A 294 1.69 5.78 -27.60
C ALA A 294 0.49 4.84 -27.36
N ASN A 295 0.72 3.57 -26.99
CA ASN A 295 -0.30 2.57 -26.68
C ASN A 295 -0.75 2.57 -25.21
N VAL A 296 -0.24 3.49 -24.38
CA VAL A 296 -0.56 3.57 -22.96
C VAL A 296 -2.08 3.53 -22.70
N GLU A 297 -2.48 2.78 -21.68
CA GLU A 297 -3.83 2.82 -21.12
C GLU A 297 -3.89 3.98 -20.12
N PRO A 298 -4.62 5.06 -20.43
CA PRO A 298 -4.54 6.30 -19.67
C PRO A 298 -4.99 6.17 -18.21
N TYR A 299 -5.98 5.33 -17.89
CA TYR A 299 -6.46 5.20 -16.50
C TYR A 299 -5.43 4.55 -15.60
N ARG A 300 -4.76 3.49 -16.06
CA ARG A 300 -3.65 2.83 -15.34
C ARG A 300 -2.48 3.77 -15.15
N ALA A 301 -2.12 4.53 -16.18
CA ALA A 301 -1.02 5.46 -16.09
C ALA A 301 -1.31 6.60 -15.10
N MET A 302 -2.53 7.14 -15.14
CA MET A 302 -2.98 8.16 -14.19
C MET A 302 -3.07 7.62 -12.76
N GLN A 303 -3.57 6.40 -12.57
CA GLN A 303 -3.63 5.74 -11.26
C GLN A 303 -2.23 5.63 -10.64
N ALA A 304 -1.25 5.12 -11.40
CA ALA A 304 0.13 5.00 -10.93
C ALA A 304 0.70 6.36 -10.53
N LEU A 305 0.53 7.39 -11.36
CA LEU A 305 0.98 8.75 -11.05
C LEU A 305 0.31 9.32 -9.79
N VAL A 306 -1.02 9.18 -9.64
CA VAL A 306 -1.74 9.70 -8.48
C VAL A 306 -1.34 8.97 -7.20
N GLN A 307 -1.26 7.63 -7.22
CA GLN A 307 -0.84 6.83 -6.07
C GLN A 307 0.57 7.21 -5.64
N THR A 308 1.53 7.19 -6.56
CA THR A 308 2.92 7.56 -6.29
C THR A 308 3.03 9.00 -5.79
N LEU A 309 2.34 9.97 -6.40
CA LEU A 309 2.64 11.37 -6.13
C LEU A 309 1.78 12.02 -5.05
N THR A 310 0.62 11.43 -4.72
CA THR A 310 -0.36 12.09 -3.82
C THR A 310 -0.73 11.29 -2.57
N TRP A 311 -0.54 9.96 -2.54
CA TRP A 311 -0.74 9.21 -1.29
C TRP A 311 0.37 9.46 -0.27
N PRO A 312 0.09 9.33 1.04
CA PRO A 312 1.11 9.36 2.08
C PRO A 312 2.03 8.15 1.94
N TRP A 313 3.35 8.37 1.95
CA TRP A 313 4.36 7.32 1.85
C TRP A 313 4.83 6.95 3.26
N THR A 314 4.64 5.71 3.68
CA THR A 314 5.49 5.08 4.69
C THR A 314 6.44 4.11 3.99
N GLU A 315 7.71 4.04 4.41
CA GLU A 315 8.77 3.20 3.79
C GLU A 315 8.38 1.73 3.58
N ARG A 316 7.38 1.22 4.31
CA ARG A 316 6.92 -0.17 4.27
C ARG A 316 5.81 -0.44 3.24
N GLN A 317 5.05 0.57 2.80
CA GLN A 317 4.03 0.40 1.76
C GLN A 317 4.65 -0.01 0.41
N CYS A 318 5.84 0.51 0.10
CA CYS A 318 6.62 0.06 -1.07
C CYS A 318 6.87 -1.45 -1.08
N TYR A 319 7.16 -2.06 0.08
CA TYR A 319 7.43 -3.51 0.16
C TYR A 319 6.17 -4.34 -0.07
N ASN A 320 5.05 -3.94 0.53
CA ASN A 320 3.77 -4.64 0.38
C ASN A 320 3.21 -4.51 -1.03
N ASP A 321 3.31 -3.34 -1.67
CA ASP A 321 2.84 -3.17 -3.03
C ASP A 321 3.70 -3.98 -4.00
N ILE A 322 5.04 -3.93 -3.93
CA ILE A 322 5.94 -4.76 -4.76
C ILE A 322 5.59 -6.25 -4.67
N SER A 323 5.22 -6.76 -3.49
CA SER A 323 4.86 -8.17 -3.28
C SER A 323 3.55 -8.59 -3.97
N THR A 324 2.66 -7.65 -4.29
CA THR A 324 1.40 -7.92 -5.00
C THR A 324 1.50 -7.86 -6.53
N TRP A 325 2.56 -7.25 -7.07
CA TRP A 325 2.75 -7.07 -8.52
C TRP A 325 3.74 -8.04 -9.16
N ILE A 326 4.64 -8.64 -8.38
CA ILE A 326 5.53 -9.71 -8.84
C ILE A 326 4.76 -11.04 -8.76
N SER A 327 4.56 -11.72 -9.89
CA SER A 327 3.91 -13.04 -9.84
C SER A 327 4.83 -14.01 -9.09
N GLN A 328 4.31 -14.53 -7.98
CA GLN A 328 5.00 -15.54 -7.17
C GLN A 328 4.75 -16.94 -7.74
N ASP A 329 4.69 -17.12 -9.07
CA ASP A 329 4.16 -18.35 -9.69
C ASP A 329 4.90 -19.62 -9.22
N ASP A 330 6.19 -19.49 -8.91
CA ASP A 330 7.09 -20.60 -8.54
C ASP A 330 7.53 -20.62 -7.06
N ALA A 331 7.07 -19.68 -6.22
CA ALA A 331 7.56 -19.52 -4.85
C ALA A 331 6.45 -19.27 -3.82
N VAL A 332 6.62 -19.81 -2.63
CA VAL A 332 5.77 -19.59 -1.46
C VAL A 332 6.63 -19.24 -0.26
N PHE A 333 6.39 -18.07 0.34
CA PHE A 333 7.08 -17.65 1.55
C PHE A 333 6.37 -18.21 2.79
N CYS A 334 7.13 -18.92 3.61
CA CYS A 334 6.68 -19.47 4.89
C CYS A 334 7.47 -18.80 6.02
N THR A 335 6.80 -17.99 6.83
CA THR A 335 7.38 -17.29 7.98
C THR A 335 7.23 -18.15 9.24
N TYR A 336 8.34 -18.67 9.73
CA TYR A 336 8.42 -19.53 10.92
C TYR A 336 8.43 -18.63 12.15
N VAL A 337 7.44 -18.82 13.04
CA VAL A 337 7.23 -18.05 14.27
C VAL A 337 7.42 -18.95 15.47
N PHE A 338 8.16 -18.49 16.48
CA PHE A 338 8.42 -19.25 17.71
C PHE A 338 8.52 -18.34 18.93
N VAL A 339 8.24 -18.86 20.12
CA VAL A 339 8.35 -18.15 21.39
C VAL A 339 9.81 -18.13 21.84
N ASP A 340 10.31 -16.96 22.25
CA ASP A 340 11.70 -16.82 22.70
C ASP A 340 11.90 -17.22 24.17
N GLY A 341 13.14 -17.14 24.65
CA GLY A 341 13.50 -17.58 26.00
C GLY A 341 12.92 -16.74 27.13
N THR A 342 12.29 -15.60 26.83
CA THR A 342 11.59 -14.78 27.83
C THR A 342 10.18 -15.26 28.14
N LEU A 343 9.59 -16.07 27.24
CA LEU A 343 8.17 -16.47 27.28
C LEU A 343 7.18 -15.30 27.20
N GLU A 344 7.62 -14.14 26.72
CA GLU A 344 6.77 -12.94 26.56
C GLU A 344 6.66 -12.48 25.11
N ARG A 345 7.59 -12.88 24.26
CA ARG A 345 7.71 -12.39 22.88
C ARG A 345 7.93 -13.54 21.90
N THR A 346 7.51 -13.29 20.67
CA THR A 346 7.77 -14.17 19.53
C THR A 346 8.92 -13.67 18.68
N ARG A 347 9.56 -14.58 17.96
CA ARG A 347 10.58 -14.31 16.92
C ARG A 347 10.14 -14.95 15.62
N CYS A 348 10.66 -14.45 14.51
CA CYS A 348 10.37 -15.04 13.21
C CYS A 348 11.52 -14.99 12.22
N LYS A 349 11.44 -15.84 11.20
CA LYS A 349 12.23 -15.77 9.96
C LYS A 349 11.51 -16.49 8.83
N THR A 350 11.81 -16.14 7.58
CA THR A 350 11.05 -16.61 6.42
C THR A 350 11.89 -17.48 5.51
N ARG A 351 11.36 -18.65 5.09
CA ARG A 351 11.94 -19.50 4.05
C ARG A 351 11.07 -19.48 2.81
N THR A 352 11.68 -19.72 1.66
CA THR A 352 10.96 -19.96 0.41
C THR A 352 10.78 -21.46 0.20
N LEU A 353 9.56 -21.86 -0.17
CA LEU A 353 9.20 -23.19 -0.65
C LEU A 353 8.77 -23.11 -2.11
N ASP A 354 8.98 -24.17 -2.86
CA ASP A 354 8.53 -24.37 -4.25
C ASP A 354 7.10 -24.94 -4.34
N PHE A 355 6.48 -25.23 -3.20
CA PHE A 355 5.09 -25.66 -3.08
C PHE A 355 4.36 -24.90 -1.96
N GLU A 356 3.03 -24.87 -2.04
CA GLU A 356 2.19 -24.30 -0.99
C GLU A 356 1.83 -25.39 0.03
N PRO A 357 2.37 -25.36 1.26
CA PRO A 357 2.04 -26.36 2.27
C PRO A 357 0.59 -26.21 2.72
N LYS A 358 -0.08 -27.34 2.94
CA LYS A 358 -1.48 -27.42 3.38
C LYS A 358 -1.61 -27.77 4.86
N SER A 359 -0.56 -28.28 5.48
CA SER A 359 -0.48 -28.54 6.92
C SER A 359 0.89 -28.20 7.50
N ALA A 360 1.01 -28.20 8.82
CA ALA A 360 2.29 -27.93 9.49
C ALA A 360 3.31 -29.03 9.21
N GLU A 361 2.88 -30.28 9.04
CA GLU A 361 3.74 -31.45 8.77
C GLU A 361 4.41 -31.39 7.40
N GLU A 362 3.78 -30.71 6.43
CA GLU A 362 4.38 -30.47 5.12
C GLU A 362 5.47 -29.39 5.17
N CYS A 363 5.54 -28.60 6.26
CA CYS A 363 6.58 -27.60 6.43
C CYS A 363 7.89 -28.27 6.89
N PRO A 364 9.02 -28.07 6.19
CA PRO A 364 10.29 -28.64 6.61
C PRO A 364 10.78 -28.04 7.92
N GLU A 365 11.42 -28.85 8.78
CA GLU A 365 12.11 -28.33 9.96
C GLU A 365 13.19 -27.30 9.56
N TRP A 366 13.55 -26.44 10.51
CA TRP A 366 14.59 -25.45 10.31
C TRP A 366 15.42 -25.25 11.58
N THR A 367 16.58 -24.62 11.48
CA THR A 367 17.47 -24.38 12.63
C THR A 367 17.68 -22.90 12.88
N PHE A 368 18.02 -22.49 14.08
CA PHE A 368 18.36 -21.09 14.39
C PHE A 368 19.33 -21.01 15.58
N CYS A 369 19.90 -19.82 15.80
CA CYS A 369 20.78 -19.56 16.93
C CYS A 369 19.98 -19.25 18.20
N ALA A 370 19.94 -20.19 19.16
CA ALA A 370 19.24 -20.08 20.43
C ALA A 370 19.88 -19.08 21.41
N LEU A 371 21.15 -18.73 21.22
CA LEU A 371 21.82 -17.69 22.00
C LEU A 371 21.16 -16.32 21.78
N ALA A 372 20.85 -15.99 20.51
CA ALA A 372 20.26 -14.72 20.13
C ALA A 372 18.78 -14.56 20.54
N SER A 373 18.17 -15.61 21.09
CA SER A 373 16.78 -15.62 21.53
C SER A 373 16.60 -15.87 23.03
N TYR A 374 17.67 -15.75 23.83
CA TYR A 374 17.66 -16.01 25.28
C TYR A 374 17.35 -17.46 25.67
N GLN A 375 17.48 -18.41 24.74
CA GLN A 375 17.17 -19.82 24.98
C GLN A 375 18.40 -20.67 25.29
N TRP A 376 19.59 -20.10 25.11
CA TRP A 376 20.85 -20.75 25.42
C TRP A 376 21.84 -19.74 26.05
N PRO A 377 22.60 -20.12 27.10
CA PRO A 377 23.43 -19.18 27.84
C PRO A 377 24.72 -18.78 27.11
N ASP A 378 25.35 -19.69 26.36
CA ASP A 378 26.71 -19.51 25.86
C ASP A 378 26.86 -19.85 24.36
N ALA A 379 27.69 -19.11 23.64
CA ALA A 379 28.01 -19.42 22.24
C ALA A 379 28.75 -20.77 22.13
N GLY A 380 28.32 -21.64 21.22
CA GLY A 380 29.01 -22.91 20.94
C GLY A 380 28.23 -23.86 20.03
N PRO A 381 28.76 -25.04 19.70
CA PRO A 381 28.10 -25.99 18.78
C PRO A 381 26.70 -26.45 19.22
N LYS A 382 26.38 -26.30 20.50
CA LYS A 382 25.08 -26.67 21.09
C LYS A 382 24.05 -25.52 21.08
N SER A 383 24.44 -24.32 20.66
CA SER A 383 23.53 -23.16 20.60
C SER A 383 22.64 -23.16 19.35
N GLU A 384 22.81 -24.12 18.42
CA GLU A 384 21.86 -24.32 17.33
C GLU A 384 20.66 -25.15 17.84
N ALA A 385 19.45 -24.60 17.64
CA ALA A 385 18.20 -25.23 18.03
C ALA A 385 17.31 -25.45 16.80
N TYR A 386 16.39 -26.41 16.90
CA TYR A 386 15.44 -26.74 15.84
C TYR A 386 14.11 -26.03 16.06
N LEU A 387 13.53 -25.56 14.95
CA LEU A 387 12.14 -25.16 14.80
C LEU A 387 11.39 -26.33 14.19
N SER A 388 10.51 -26.93 14.97
CA SER A 388 9.63 -28.01 14.52
C SER A 388 8.22 -27.45 14.32
N PRO A 389 7.68 -27.42 13.09
CA PRO A 389 6.34 -26.88 12.81
C PRO A 389 5.23 -27.60 13.58
N VAL A 390 4.28 -26.83 14.11
CA VAL A 390 3.17 -27.36 14.92
C VAL A 390 1.79 -26.82 14.54
N ALA A 391 1.72 -25.66 13.91
CA ALA A 391 0.47 -25.12 13.36
C ALA A 391 0.74 -24.23 12.14
N LEU A 392 -0.22 -24.18 11.22
CA LEU A 392 -0.12 -23.46 9.96
C LEU A 392 -1.27 -22.45 9.81
N PHE A 393 -0.94 -21.22 9.46
CA PHE A 393 -1.89 -20.12 9.26
C PHE A 393 -1.63 -19.43 7.91
N ARG A 394 -2.64 -18.72 7.38
CA ARG A 394 -2.44 -17.84 6.22
C ARG A 394 -1.65 -16.61 6.66
N ASP A 395 -0.77 -16.09 5.81
CA ASP A 395 -0.03 -14.86 6.08
C ASP A 395 -0.88 -13.62 5.71
N PRO A 396 -1.35 -12.81 6.67
CA PRO A 396 -2.16 -11.62 6.38
C PRO A 396 -1.35 -10.45 5.81
N PHE A 397 -0.02 -10.49 5.91
CA PHE A 397 0.88 -9.44 5.47
C PHE A 397 1.30 -9.68 4.03
N LEU A 398 1.81 -10.88 3.72
CA LEU A 398 2.25 -11.26 2.37
C LEU A 398 1.10 -11.77 1.49
N LYS A 399 -0.02 -12.19 2.09
CA LYS A 399 -1.24 -12.67 1.40
C LYS A 399 -0.96 -13.84 0.43
N GLY A 400 -1.95 -14.17 -0.40
CA GLY A 400 -1.81 -15.19 -1.43
C GLY A 400 -1.52 -16.59 -0.86
N ARG A 401 -0.53 -17.27 -1.45
CA ARG A 401 -0.12 -18.63 -1.05
C ARG A 401 0.75 -18.67 0.21
N ASN A 402 1.20 -17.52 0.71
CA ASN A 402 2.17 -17.40 1.80
C ASN A 402 1.58 -17.82 3.16
N LYS A 403 2.44 -18.31 4.06
CA LYS A 403 2.04 -18.94 5.32
C LYS A 403 2.80 -18.40 6.53
N LEU A 404 2.13 -18.38 7.68
CA LEU A 404 2.77 -18.31 8.99
C LEU A 404 2.81 -19.73 9.57
N VAL A 405 3.98 -20.13 10.07
CA VAL A 405 4.24 -21.47 10.61
C VAL A 405 4.62 -21.33 12.08
N LEU A 406 3.70 -21.65 12.99
CA LEU A 406 4.03 -21.72 14.41
C LEU A 406 4.91 -22.95 14.66
N CYS A 407 6.00 -22.76 15.40
CA CYS A 407 6.96 -23.82 15.69
C CYS A 407 7.15 -23.99 17.20
N GLU A 408 7.36 -25.24 17.62
CA GLU A 408 8.00 -25.52 18.89
C GLU A 408 9.51 -25.54 18.75
N VAL A 409 10.22 -25.36 19.87
CA VAL A 409 11.69 -25.32 19.89
C VAL A 409 12.27 -26.57 20.54
N LEU A 410 13.19 -27.22 19.83
CA LEU A 410 13.94 -28.38 20.29
C LEU A 410 15.44 -28.06 20.37
N GLN A 411 16.12 -28.70 21.31
CA GLN A 411 17.56 -28.63 21.47
C GLN A 411 18.30 -29.43 20.38
N HIS A 412 19.62 -29.27 20.33
CA HIS A 412 20.52 -30.03 19.45
C HIS A 412 20.33 -31.55 19.48
N ASP A 413 19.91 -32.12 20.62
CA ASP A 413 19.66 -33.56 20.85
C ASP A 413 18.19 -33.96 20.62
N ARG A 414 17.38 -33.06 20.03
CA ARG A 414 15.94 -33.20 19.79
C ARG A 414 15.07 -33.22 21.04
N SER A 415 15.62 -33.04 22.23
CA SER A 415 14.81 -32.84 23.43
C SER A 415 14.12 -31.46 23.40
N PRO A 416 12.94 -31.28 24.03
CA PRO A 416 12.32 -29.96 24.13
C PRO A 416 13.26 -28.95 24.82
N MET A 417 13.28 -27.72 24.31
CA MET A 417 13.95 -26.62 25.01
C MET A 417 13.27 -26.40 26.37
N LYS A 418 14.01 -25.93 27.39
CA LYS A 418 13.42 -25.63 28.71
C LYS A 418 12.25 -24.64 28.63
N THR A 419 12.27 -23.75 27.64
CA THR A 419 11.23 -22.75 27.36
C THR A 419 10.13 -23.27 26.42
N ASN A 420 10.18 -24.54 26.00
CA ASN A 420 9.10 -25.17 25.24
C ASN A 420 8.01 -25.68 26.19
N THR A 421 7.16 -24.77 26.64
CA THR A 421 6.00 -25.07 27.50
C THR A 421 4.88 -25.78 26.75
N ARG A 422 4.81 -25.61 25.42
CA ARG A 422 3.84 -26.30 24.56
C ARG A 422 3.86 -27.81 24.71
N ARG A 423 5.04 -28.44 24.78
CA ARG A 423 5.16 -29.90 24.85
C ARG A 423 4.52 -30.48 26.11
N SER A 424 4.75 -29.84 27.26
CA SER A 424 4.16 -30.28 28.53
C SER A 424 2.64 -30.07 28.53
N CYS A 425 2.20 -28.92 28.00
CA CYS A 425 0.78 -28.60 27.84
C CYS A 425 0.06 -29.63 26.96
N LEU A 426 0.60 -29.94 25.77
CA LEU A 426 0.05 -30.96 24.86
C LEU A 426 -0.06 -32.33 25.55
N ASN A 427 0.94 -32.73 26.35
CA ASN A 427 0.89 -33.99 27.09
C ASN A 427 -0.24 -34.00 28.13
N ALA A 428 -0.47 -32.89 28.84
CA ALA A 428 -1.59 -32.76 29.78
C ALA A 428 -2.94 -32.80 29.06
N MET A 429 -3.07 -32.08 27.94
CA MET A 429 -4.27 -32.08 27.09
C MET A 429 -4.61 -33.48 26.58
N ASN A 430 -3.61 -34.24 26.12
CA ASN A 430 -3.78 -35.62 25.66
C ASN A 430 -4.28 -36.55 26.78
N LYS A 431 -3.79 -36.38 28.02
CA LYS A 431 -4.28 -37.15 29.19
C LYS A 431 -5.73 -36.80 29.55
N ALA A 432 -6.15 -35.56 29.31
CA ALA A 432 -7.50 -35.09 29.60
C ALA A 432 -8.46 -35.17 28.40
N LYS A 433 -8.06 -35.80 27.28
CA LYS A 433 -8.78 -35.76 25.99
C LYS A 433 -10.24 -36.21 26.09
N ASP A 434 -10.54 -37.24 26.90
CA ASP A 434 -11.90 -37.77 27.05
C ASP A 434 -12.87 -36.76 27.67
N GLN A 435 -12.35 -35.74 28.37
CA GLN A 435 -13.14 -34.68 28.97
C GLN A 435 -13.45 -33.53 27.98
N GLN A 436 -12.84 -33.53 26.78
CA GLN A 436 -13.01 -32.51 25.73
C GLN A 436 -12.89 -31.06 26.26
N PRO A 437 -11.71 -30.70 26.80
CA PRO A 437 -11.50 -29.39 27.41
C PRO A 437 -11.50 -28.27 26.36
N TRP A 438 -12.37 -27.28 26.54
CA TRP A 438 -12.44 -26.08 25.70
C TRP A 438 -11.96 -24.86 26.47
N PHE A 439 -11.25 -23.98 25.75
CA PHE A 439 -10.74 -22.71 26.25
C PHE A 439 -11.19 -21.55 25.37
N GLY A 440 -11.56 -20.44 25.99
CA GLY A 440 -11.66 -19.13 25.36
C GLY A 440 -10.83 -18.13 26.14
N ILE A 441 -9.90 -17.43 25.49
CA ILE A 441 -8.92 -16.58 26.17
C ILE A 441 -9.13 -15.13 25.77
N GLU A 442 -9.26 -14.27 26.78
CA GLU A 442 -9.46 -12.83 26.66
C GLU A 442 -8.11 -12.14 26.90
N GLN A 443 -7.51 -11.57 25.87
CA GLN A 443 -6.20 -10.93 25.96
C GLN A 443 -6.34 -9.41 26.03
N GLU A 444 -6.03 -8.84 27.18
CA GLU A 444 -5.92 -7.39 27.34
C GLU A 444 -4.50 -6.90 27.03
N TYR A 445 -4.39 -5.69 26.50
CA TYR A 445 -3.11 -5.06 26.15
C TYR A 445 -3.23 -3.53 26.11
N VAL A 446 -2.09 -2.84 26.19
CA VAL A 446 -2.02 -1.38 26.05
C VAL A 446 -1.17 -1.01 24.84
N VAL A 447 -1.67 -0.09 24.02
CA VAL A 447 -0.91 0.49 22.92
C VAL A 447 -0.06 1.64 23.45
N THR A 448 1.25 1.59 23.21
CA THR A 448 2.20 2.59 23.71
C THR A 448 3.07 3.16 22.60
N GLU A 449 3.57 4.36 22.82
CA GLU A 449 4.69 4.93 22.06
C GLU A 449 5.99 4.16 22.33
N LYS A 450 7.04 4.47 21.56
CA LYS A 450 8.36 3.82 21.70
C LYS A 450 9.04 4.09 23.04
N ASP A 451 8.67 5.17 23.73
CA ASP A 451 9.15 5.49 25.08
C ASP A 451 8.34 4.78 26.19
N GLY A 452 7.34 3.97 25.82
CA GLY A 452 6.46 3.26 26.74
C GLY A 452 5.27 4.08 27.26
N HIS A 453 5.14 5.34 26.86
CA HIS A 453 3.98 6.17 27.21
C HIS A 453 2.75 5.70 26.42
N PRO A 454 1.57 5.51 27.04
CA PRO A 454 0.38 5.12 26.29
C PRO A 454 0.03 6.12 25.18
N VAL A 455 -0.39 5.61 24.01
CA VAL A 455 -0.70 6.45 22.84
C VAL A 455 -1.83 7.45 23.17
N ASP A 456 -1.72 8.67 22.64
CA ASP A 456 -2.65 9.79 22.86
C ASP A 456 -2.85 10.25 24.31
N TRP A 457 -2.09 9.71 25.27
CA TRP A 457 -2.12 10.24 26.63
C TRP A 457 -1.43 11.61 26.69
N PRO A 458 -2.03 12.59 27.37
CA PRO A 458 -1.43 13.90 27.56
C PRO A 458 -0.10 13.77 28.30
N ARG A 459 0.89 14.54 27.87
CA ARG A 459 2.23 14.59 28.48
C ARG A 459 2.37 15.68 29.53
N ASP A 460 1.42 16.62 29.60
CA ASP A 460 1.40 17.65 30.63
C ASP A 460 0.67 17.16 31.90
N ALA A 461 1.03 17.73 33.05
CA ALA A 461 0.43 17.39 34.33
C ALA A 461 -0.97 18.01 34.55
N LYS A 462 -1.52 18.74 33.56
CA LYS A 462 -2.80 19.46 33.70
C LYS A 462 -3.99 18.59 33.30
N HIS A 463 -3.79 17.67 32.37
CA HIS A 463 -4.83 16.72 31.97
C HIS A 463 -4.74 15.44 32.81
N THR A 464 -5.88 14.97 33.31
CA THR A 464 -5.95 13.73 34.09
C THR A 464 -6.75 12.68 33.33
N ILE A 465 -6.09 11.61 32.91
CA ILE A 465 -6.76 10.36 32.52
C ILE A 465 -7.20 9.67 33.81
N LYS A 466 -8.41 9.11 33.82
CA LYS A 466 -8.94 8.33 34.94
C LYS A 466 -9.14 6.89 34.48
N ALA A 467 -9.06 5.93 35.38
CA ALA A 467 -9.58 4.60 35.13
C ALA A 467 -11.11 4.63 35.15
N LEU A 468 -11.75 3.80 34.32
CA LEU A 468 -13.20 3.63 34.20
C LEU A 468 -13.94 4.87 33.70
N GLY A 469 -15.23 4.68 33.37
CA GLY A 469 -16.10 5.74 32.86
C GLY A 469 -16.26 5.64 31.34
N PRO A 470 -15.80 6.64 30.55
CA PRO A 470 -16.20 6.76 29.16
C PRO A 470 -15.46 5.83 28.18
N TYR A 471 -14.38 5.17 28.61
CA TYR A 471 -13.48 4.43 27.71
C TYR A 471 -13.99 3.04 27.34
N CYS A 472 -14.52 2.28 28.31
CA CYS A 472 -14.97 0.91 28.08
C CYS A 472 -16.14 0.92 27.08
N TYR A 473 -16.00 0.19 25.97
CA TYR A 473 -16.92 0.20 24.83
C TYR A 473 -17.18 1.60 24.20
N GLY A 474 -16.32 2.58 24.50
CA GLY A 474 -16.42 3.95 24.01
C GLY A 474 -16.30 4.07 22.49
N VAL A 475 -16.95 5.10 21.94
CA VAL A 475 -16.87 5.49 20.52
C VAL A 475 -16.77 7.02 20.46
N GLY A 476 -15.66 7.52 19.94
CA GLY A 476 -15.38 8.96 19.86
C GLY A 476 -13.88 9.22 19.99
N ALA A 477 -13.40 10.29 19.37
CA ALA A 477 -11.96 10.63 19.39
C ALA A 477 -11.47 11.05 20.79
N ASP A 478 -12.38 11.44 21.68
CA ASP A 478 -12.14 11.83 23.06
C ASP A 478 -12.09 10.65 24.04
N VAL A 479 -12.63 9.49 23.64
CA VAL A 479 -12.82 8.31 24.51
C VAL A 479 -12.19 7.03 23.96
N THR A 480 -11.62 7.08 22.75
CA THR A 480 -10.96 5.94 22.10
C THR A 480 -9.64 6.35 21.48
N SER A 481 -8.54 5.69 21.86
CA SER A 481 -7.24 5.77 21.21
C SER A 481 -6.79 4.39 20.72
N GLY A 482 -6.10 4.31 19.59
CA GLY A 482 -5.51 3.07 19.08
C GLY A 482 -6.47 2.11 18.35
N ARG A 483 -7.71 2.51 18.03
CA ARG A 483 -8.70 1.63 17.34
C ARG A 483 -8.17 1.06 16.02
N TYR A 484 -7.38 1.83 15.28
CA TYR A 484 -6.78 1.39 14.02
C TYR A 484 -5.88 0.15 14.20
N ILE A 485 -5.21 0.00 15.35
CA ILE A 485 -4.44 -1.21 15.69
C ILE A 485 -5.37 -2.39 15.94
N SER A 486 -6.37 -2.20 16.81
CA SER A 486 -7.36 -3.25 17.15
C SER A 486 -8.09 -3.75 15.90
N ASP A 487 -8.65 -2.85 15.09
CA ASP A 487 -9.40 -3.21 13.88
C ASP A 487 -8.52 -3.91 12.82
N ALA A 488 -7.29 -3.44 12.63
CA ALA A 488 -6.35 -4.05 11.69
C ALA A 488 -5.90 -5.43 12.16
N HIS A 489 -5.59 -5.58 13.45
CA HIS A 489 -5.26 -6.85 14.08
C HIS A 489 -6.41 -7.85 13.98
N TYR A 490 -7.63 -7.43 14.30
CA TYR A 490 -8.82 -8.29 14.24
C TYR A 490 -9.04 -8.84 12.83
N LYS A 491 -8.93 -7.97 11.81
CA LYS A 491 -9.02 -8.38 10.40
C LYS A 491 -7.87 -9.30 9.99
N ALA A 492 -6.64 -8.98 10.38
CA ALA A 492 -5.45 -9.78 10.06
C ALA A 492 -5.52 -11.18 10.68
N CYS A 493 -5.90 -11.29 11.95
CA CYS A 493 -6.11 -12.57 12.64
C CYS A 493 -7.22 -13.40 11.98
N THR A 494 -8.35 -12.76 11.66
CA THR A 494 -9.46 -13.44 10.96
C THR A 494 -9.03 -13.94 9.57
N TYR A 495 -8.27 -13.14 8.82
CA TYR A 495 -7.67 -13.58 7.57
C TYR A 495 -6.69 -14.73 7.79
N ALA A 496 -5.81 -14.67 8.78
CA ALA A 496 -4.83 -15.71 9.08
C ALA A 496 -5.48 -17.06 9.42
N GLY A 497 -6.73 -17.04 9.91
CA GLY A 497 -7.47 -18.22 10.36
C GLY A 497 -7.43 -18.41 11.88
N VAL A 498 -6.96 -17.41 12.62
CA VAL A 498 -7.09 -17.38 14.08
C VAL A 498 -8.58 -17.36 14.46
N LYS A 499 -8.99 -18.14 15.46
CA LYS A 499 -10.39 -18.19 15.93
C LYS A 499 -10.69 -16.99 16.83
N MET A 500 -10.83 -15.83 16.21
CA MET A 500 -11.27 -14.61 16.89
C MET A 500 -12.75 -14.72 17.30
N ALA A 501 -13.06 -14.35 18.53
CA ALA A 501 -14.42 -14.30 19.07
C ALA A 501 -14.96 -12.86 19.21
N GLY A 502 -14.08 -11.88 19.42
CA GLY A 502 -14.46 -10.48 19.58
C GLY A 502 -13.29 -9.55 19.93
N THR A 503 -13.59 -8.27 20.08
CA THR A 503 -12.68 -7.23 20.58
C THR A 503 -13.46 -6.07 21.19
N ASN A 504 -12.86 -5.37 22.15
CA ASN A 504 -13.41 -4.18 22.79
C ASN A 504 -12.29 -3.25 23.27
N CYS A 505 -12.61 -1.98 23.45
CA CYS A 505 -11.79 -1.08 24.26
C CYS A 505 -12.08 -1.33 25.75
N GLU A 506 -11.02 -1.28 26.55
CA GLU A 506 -11.08 -1.59 27.98
C GLU A 506 -11.30 -0.34 28.84
N GLY A 507 -11.32 -0.51 30.16
CA GLY A 507 -11.63 0.55 31.11
C GLY A 507 -10.59 1.68 31.23
N VAL A 508 -9.48 1.64 30.49
CA VAL A 508 -8.47 2.71 30.44
C VAL A 508 -8.22 3.13 28.99
N LEU A 509 -8.04 4.44 28.74
CA LEU A 509 -7.70 4.95 27.40
C LEU A 509 -6.45 4.23 26.86
N SER A 510 -6.51 3.80 25.60
CA SER A 510 -5.46 3.06 24.88
C SER A 510 -5.28 1.59 25.32
N GLN A 511 -6.09 1.12 26.27
CA GLN A 511 -6.22 -0.29 26.63
C GLN A 511 -7.30 -0.96 25.78
N TRP A 512 -7.00 -2.17 25.31
CA TRP A 512 -7.85 -2.96 24.42
C TRP A 512 -7.85 -4.41 24.83
N GLU A 513 -8.88 -5.13 24.42
CA GLU A 513 -9.01 -6.56 24.57
C GLU A 513 -9.39 -7.21 23.24
N TYR A 514 -8.92 -8.44 23.02
CA TYR A 514 -9.44 -9.34 22.00
C TYR A 514 -9.60 -10.75 22.56
N GLN A 515 -10.56 -11.50 22.02
CA GLN A 515 -10.86 -12.85 22.50
C GLN A 515 -10.55 -13.91 21.44
N VAL A 516 -9.92 -15.01 21.85
CA VAL A 516 -9.57 -16.18 21.03
C VAL A 516 -10.31 -17.42 21.55
N GLY A 517 -11.05 -18.11 20.70
CA GLY A 517 -11.76 -19.35 21.01
C GLY A 517 -13.27 -19.30 20.74
N PRO A 518 -14.05 -20.26 21.25
CA PRO A 518 -13.59 -21.43 21.99
C PRO A 518 -12.79 -22.40 21.10
N LEU A 519 -11.73 -23.00 21.64
CA LEU A 519 -10.88 -24.00 21.00
C LEU A 519 -10.61 -25.16 21.95
N GLU A 520 -10.41 -26.37 21.41
CA GLU A 520 -10.12 -27.55 22.21
C GLU A 520 -8.63 -27.71 22.45
N GLY A 521 -8.26 -28.08 23.68
CA GLY A 521 -6.91 -28.51 24.00
C GLY A 521 -5.82 -27.43 23.80
N VAL A 522 -4.71 -27.83 23.18
CA VAL A 522 -3.53 -26.97 22.97
C VAL A 522 -3.77 -25.87 21.94
N ASP A 523 -4.74 -26.05 21.04
CA ASP A 523 -5.01 -25.14 19.93
C ASP A 523 -5.35 -23.74 20.42
N ALA A 524 -6.01 -23.60 21.57
CA ALA A 524 -6.32 -22.30 22.16
C ALA A 524 -5.05 -21.47 22.42
N ALA A 525 -4.00 -22.12 22.92
CA ALA A 525 -2.71 -21.49 23.18
C ALA A 525 -1.90 -21.26 21.88
N ASP A 526 -1.94 -22.19 20.93
CA ASP A 526 -1.32 -22.02 19.61
C ASP A 526 -1.88 -20.77 18.89
N HIS A 527 -3.22 -20.65 18.89
CA HIS A 527 -3.92 -19.52 18.29
C HIS A 527 -3.64 -18.19 18.98
N LEU A 528 -3.53 -18.17 20.32
CA LEU A 528 -3.20 -16.95 21.05
C LEU A 528 -1.75 -16.50 20.82
N TRP A 529 -0.80 -17.43 20.74
CA TRP A 529 0.58 -17.06 20.40
C TRP A 529 0.68 -16.48 18.98
N MET A 530 -0.05 -17.06 18.03
CA MET A 530 -0.11 -16.52 16.67
C MET A 530 -0.80 -15.15 16.63
N SER A 531 -1.88 -14.93 17.39
CA SER A 531 -2.53 -13.62 17.45
C SER A 531 -1.64 -12.55 18.08
N ARG A 532 -0.83 -12.89 19.10
CA ARG A 532 0.18 -11.99 19.68
C ARG A 532 1.24 -11.60 18.65
N TYR A 533 1.75 -12.56 17.87
CA TYR A 533 2.69 -12.26 16.77
C TYR A 533 2.08 -11.31 15.75
N ILE A 534 0.84 -11.55 15.32
CA ILE A 534 0.14 -10.68 14.37
C ILE A 534 -0.08 -9.29 14.97
N LEU A 535 -0.39 -9.19 16.27
CA LEU A 535 -0.58 -7.91 16.96
C LEU A 535 0.71 -7.08 16.98
N ASP A 536 1.84 -7.69 17.35
CA ASP A 536 3.15 -7.02 17.32
C ASP A 536 3.50 -6.59 15.89
N ARG A 537 3.27 -7.43 14.88
CA ARG A 537 3.53 -7.11 13.48
C ARG A 537 2.64 -5.98 12.93
N VAL A 538 1.38 -5.91 13.35
CA VAL A 538 0.49 -4.78 13.04
C VAL A 538 1.00 -3.52 13.73
N ALA A 539 1.32 -3.57 15.03
CA ALA A 539 1.85 -2.42 15.76
C ALA A 539 3.13 -1.84 15.14
N GLU A 540 4.04 -2.71 14.69
CA GLU A 540 5.25 -2.31 13.96
C GLU A 540 4.93 -1.50 12.69
N ASP A 541 3.88 -1.86 11.95
CA ASP A 541 3.48 -1.15 10.72
C ASP A 541 2.96 0.26 11.00
N PHE A 542 2.44 0.51 12.20
CA PHE A 542 2.00 1.82 12.66
C PHE A 542 3.05 2.57 13.51
N GLY A 543 4.21 1.97 13.74
CA GLY A 543 5.31 2.60 14.48
C GLY A 543 5.10 2.70 16.00
N VAL A 544 4.14 1.96 16.56
CA VAL A 544 3.81 1.90 17.99
C VAL A 544 4.24 0.56 18.59
N LEU A 545 4.18 0.45 19.92
CA LEU A 545 4.45 -0.77 20.67
C LEU A 545 3.16 -1.32 21.31
N VAL A 546 3.18 -2.61 21.63
CA VAL A 546 2.15 -3.27 22.43
C VAL A 546 2.76 -3.77 23.73
N SER A 547 2.15 -3.35 24.84
CA SER A 547 2.48 -3.80 26.18
C SER A 547 1.47 -4.84 26.65
N LEU A 548 1.99 -6.01 27.01
CA LEU A 548 1.26 -7.06 27.72
C LEU A 548 1.52 -7.01 29.23
N ASP A 549 2.23 -5.98 29.74
CA ASP A 549 2.51 -5.84 31.17
C ASP A 549 1.19 -5.88 31.97
N PRO A 550 1.05 -6.74 32.99
CA PRO A 550 -0.14 -6.79 33.82
C PRO A 550 -0.48 -5.48 34.52
N MET A 551 0.52 -4.61 34.74
CA MET A 551 0.34 -3.30 35.34
C MET A 551 1.24 -2.27 34.63
N PRO A 552 0.85 -1.77 33.44
CA PRO A 552 1.69 -0.88 32.63
C PRO A 552 1.69 0.58 33.13
N TYR A 553 0.83 0.90 34.09
CA TYR A 553 0.66 2.26 34.61
C TYR A 553 1.50 2.51 35.88
N PRO A 554 1.83 3.78 36.20
CA PRO A 554 2.44 4.14 37.47
C PRO A 554 1.58 3.72 38.68
N PRO A 555 2.15 3.59 39.88
CA PRO A 555 1.38 3.30 41.10
C PRO A 555 0.19 4.25 41.27
N GLY A 556 -1.01 3.70 41.43
CA GLY A 556 -2.26 4.45 41.46
C GLY A 556 -3.46 3.53 41.28
N ASN A 557 -4.67 4.10 41.27
CA ASN A 557 -5.92 3.36 41.13
C ASN A 557 -6.24 3.11 39.65
N TRP A 558 -5.51 2.17 39.03
CA TRP A 558 -5.62 1.80 37.62
C TRP A 558 -6.06 0.35 37.44
N LEU A 559 -6.86 0.10 36.39
CA LEU A 559 -7.07 -1.25 35.88
C LEU A 559 -5.78 -1.73 35.23
N GLY A 560 -5.33 -2.94 35.57
CA GLY A 560 -4.22 -3.58 34.86
C GLY A 560 -4.70 -4.42 33.68
N SER A 561 -3.76 -5.08 32.99
CA SER A 561 -4.03 -5.96 31.84
C SER A 561 -4.09 -7.42 32.27
N ALA A 562 -5.18 -8.11 31.96
CA ALA A 562 -5.39 -9.52 32.25
C ALA A 562 -5.29 -10.43 31.01
N MET A 563 -5.27 -11.74 31.26
CA MET A 563 -5.49 -12.77 30.26
C MET A 563 -6.59 -13.74 30.74
N HIS A 564 -7.82 -13.27 30.92
CA HIS A 564 -8.88 -14.11 31.49
C HIS A 564 -9.08 -15.37 30.65
N THR A 565 -9.20 -16.52 31.33
CA THR A 565 -9.25 -17.82 30.67
C THR A 565 -10.57 -18.51 30.99
N ASN A 566 -11.46 -18.53 30.01
CA ASN A 566 -12.71 -19.26 30.05
C ASN A 566 -12.44 -20.76 29.83
N PHE A 567 -12.97 -21.63 30.69
CA PHE A 567 -12.71 -23.06 30.66
C PHE A 567 -13.98 -23.91 30.84
N SER A 568 -14.10 -24.97 30.04
CA SER A 568 -15.14 -25.99 30.25
C SER A 568 -14.71 -27.39 29.82
N THR A 569 -15.28 -28.40 30.47
CA THR A 569 -15.28 -29.79 29.97
C THR A 569 -16.63 -30.17 29.38
N LYS A 570 -16.71 -31.31 28.70
CA LYS A 570 -17.98 -31.87 28.21
C LYS A 570 -19.03 -31.97 29.33
N ALA A 571 -18.63 -32.35 30.55
CA ALA A 571 -19.52 -32.44 31.69
C ALA A 571 -20.08 -31.07 32.11
N MET A 572 -19.25 -30.03 32.11
CA MET A 572 -19.68 -28.66 32.44
C MET A 572 -20.67 -28.10 31.42
N ARG A 573 -20.54 -28.49 30.14
CA ARG A 573 -21.43 -28.05 29.05
C ARG A 573 -22.73 -28.88 28.95
N SER A 574 -22.82 -30.00 29.66
CA SER A 574 -24.00 -30.90 29.64
C SER A 574 -25.08 -30.43 30.62
N ASP A 575 -26.30 -30.98 30.51
CA ASP A 575 -27.39 -30.67 31.44
C ASP A 575 -27.01 -30.97 32.89
N GLY A 576 -27.26 -30.02 33.80
CA GLY A 576 -26.80 -30.07 35.19
C GLY A 576 -25.30 -29.76 35.38
N GLY A 577 -24.62 -29.30 34.34
CA GLY A 577 -23.18 -29.04 34.32
C GLY A 577 -22.68 -27.99 35.32
N ILE A 578 -23.56 -27.16 35.89
CA ILE A 578 -23.22 -26.21 36.97
C ILE A 578 -22.57 -26.92 38.17
N SER A 579 -22.95 -28.16 38.48
CA SER A 579 -22.34 -28.94 39.55
C SER A 579 -20.88 -29.29 39.24
N ALA A 580 -20.58 -29.63 37.98
CA ALA A 580 -19.21 -29.88 37.54
C ALA A 580 -18.36 -28.59 37.58
N ILE A 581 -18.96 -27.44 37.26
CA ILE A 581 -18.31 -26.13 37.36
C ILE A 581 -17.93 -25.83 38.81
N ARG A 582 -18.87 -25.98 39.75
CA ARG A 582 -18.61 -25.74 41.18
C ARG A 582 -17.55 -26.70 41.74
N ALA A 583 -17.55 -27.97 41.33
CA ALA A 583 -16.51 -28.92 41.71
C ALA A 583 -15.12 -28.52 41.20
N ALA A 584 -15.02 -28.00 39.97
CA ALA A 584 -13.77 -27.49 39.43
C ALA A 584 -13.26 -26.25 40.18
N ILE A 585 -14.15 -25.34 40.58
CA ILE A 585 -13.81 -24.18 41.39
C ILE A 585 -13.19 -24.59 42.73
N GLU A 586 -13.73 -25.60 43.40
CA GLU A 586 -13.14 -26.11 44.65
C GLU A 586 -11.73 -26.67 44.44
N LYS A 587 -11.47 -27.38 43.32
CA LYS A 587 -10.11 -27.85 42.98
C LYS A 587 -9.14 -26.70 42.73
N LEU A 588 -9.58 -25.65 42.02
CA LEU A 588 -8.79 -24.43 41.79
C LEU A 588 -8.51 -23.69 43.09
N LYS A 589 -9.49 -23.63 44.00
CA LYS A 589 -9.34 -23.05 45.33
C LYS A 589 -8.28 -23.77 46.16
N SER A 590 -8.28 -25.11 46.15
CA SER A 590 -7.29 -25.92 46.86
C SER A 590 -5.85 -25.74 46.33
N ASN A 591 -5.69 -25.29 45.09
CA ASN A 591 -4.38 -25.08 44.44
C ASN A 591 -4.06 -23.60 44.19
N ALA A 592 -4.81 -22.67 44.80
CA ALA A 592 -4.83 -21.27 44.39
C ALA A 592 -3.44 -20.61 44.31
N ASP A 593 -2.62 -20.77 45.34
CA ASP A 593 -1.27 -20.18 45.40
C ASP A 593 -0.30 -20.82 44.39
N ALA A 594 -0.39 -22.14 44.21
CA ALA A 594 0.45 -22.88 43.28
C ALA A 594 0.12 -22.53 41.82
N ASP A 595 -1.16 -22.31 41.52
CA ASP A 595 -1.62 -21.89 40.21
C ASP A 595 -1.22 -20.42 39.92
N LEU A 596 -1.46 -19.52 40.87
CA LEU A 596 -1.11 -18.10 40.73
C LEU A 596 0.40 -17.89 40.51
N ALA A 597 1.25 -18.69 41.16
CA ALA A 597 2.69 -18.64 40.97
C ALA A 597 3.15 -18.98 39.54
N LYS A 598 2.33 -19.72 38.77
CA LYS A 598 2.60 -20.07 37.36
C LYS A 598 2.03 -19.04 36.37
N TYR A 599 1.22 -18.10 36.84
CA TYR A 599 0.56 -17.09 36.01
C TYR A 599 1.39 -15.80 35.84
N ASP A 600 2.57 -15.73 36.47
CA ASP A 600 3.61 -14.74 36.20
C ASP A 600 4.67 -15.34 35.26
N THR A 601 5.25 -14.51 34.39
CA THR A 601 6.40 -14.90 33.58
C THR A 601 7.70 -14.84 34.41
N ALA A 602 8.77 -15.46 33.90
CA ALA A 602 10.07 -15.45 34.56
C ALA A 602 10.69 -14.04 34.64
N ARG A 603 10.36 -13.15 33.69
CA ARG A 603 11.01 -11.85 33.52
C ARG A 603 10.25 -10.71 34.19
N VAL A 604 8.92 -10.68 34.09
CA VAL A 604 8.09 -9.60 34.63
C VAL A 604 7.08 -10.16 35.62
N LYS A 605 7.44 -10.13 36.91
CA LYS A 605 6.61 -10.58 38.04
C LYS A 605 5.72 -9.45 38.57
N ARG A 606 4.83 -8.95 37.72
CA ARG A 606 3.94 -7.81 38.02
C ARG A 606 2.47 -8.20 38.14
N ASN A 607 2.10 -9.47 37.92
CA ASN A 607 0.70 -9.89 38.05
C ASN A 607 0.19 -9.73 39.49
N LYS A 608 1.05 -9.90 40.51
CA LYS A 608 0.69 -9.57 41.91
C LYS A 608 0.30 -8.10 42.10
N LEU A 609 0.93 -7.16 41.39
CA LEU A 609 0.55 -5.74 41.45
C LEU A 609 -0.84 -5.52 40.87
N ARG A 610 -1.15 -6.19 39.75
CA ARG A 610 -2.49 -6.15 39.12
C ARG A 610 -3.55 -6.73 40.05
N VAL A 611 -3.36 -7.97 40.50
CA VAL A 611 -4.33 -8.66 41.38
C VAL A 611 -4.51 -7.88 42.68
N GLY A 612 -3.43 -7.33 43.24
CA GLY A 612 -3.45 -6.49 44.43
C GLY A 612 -4.02 -5.08 44.29
N SER A 613 -4.39 -4.64 43.08
CA SER A 613 -4.88 -3.28 42.84
C SER A 613 -6.28 -3.00 43.43
N GLY A 614 -7.07 -4.05 43.64
CA GLY A 614 -8.45 -3.94 44.14
C GLY A 614 -9.45 -3.40 43.11
N MET A 615 -9.10 -3.35 41.82
CA MET A 615 -9.98 -2.92 40.73
C MET A 615 -10.29 -4.09 39.79
N TYR A 616 -11.51 -4.64 39.87
CA TYR A 616 -11.96 -5.79 39.05
C TYR A 616 -11.03 -7.02 39.17
N THR A 617 -10.39 -7.18 40.33
CA THR A 617 -9.51 -8.29 40.69
C THR A 617 -9.80 -8.76 42.12
N THR A 618 -9.34 -9.96 42.46
CA THR A 618 -9.45 -10.50 43.82
C THR A 618 -8.45 -9.84 44.78
N PRO A 619 -8.79 -9.61 46.05
CA PRO A 619 -7.80 -9.33 47.07
C PRO A 619 -6.70 -10.41 47.11
N LEU A 620 -5.43 -9.99 47.10
CA LEU A 620 -4.22 -10.84 46.99
C LEU A 620 -4.18 -12.04 47.95
N GLU A 621 -4.84 -11.92 49.11
CA GLU A 621 -4.71 -12.83 50.24
C GLU A 621 -5.77 -13.95 50.26
N GLN A 622 -6.78 -13.93 49.38
CA GLN A 622 -7.87 -14.90 49.43
C GLN A 622 -8.34 -15.30 48.02
N PHE A 623 -8.39 -16.60 47.73
CA PHE A 623 -9.13 -17.08 46.55
C PHE A 623 -10.62 -16.88 46.78
N THR A 624 -11.30 -16.21 45.84
CA THR A 624 -12.75 -16.03 45.86
C THR A 624 -13.38 -16.50 44.56
N ALA A 625 -14.61 -17.00 44.65
CA ALA A 625 -15.40 -17.34 43.49
C ALA A 625 -16.85 -16.96 43.74
N ASP A 626 -17.51 -16.43 42.71
CA ASP A 626 -18.90 -15.99 42.82
C ASP A 626 -19.60 -16.05 41.45
N GLU A 627 -20.93 -16.06 41.52
CA GLU A 627 -21.79 -15.93 40.36
C GLU A 627 -21.84 -14.46 39.95
N CYS A 628 -21.43 -14.19 38.71
CA CYS A 628 -21.48 -12.88 38.04
C CYS A 628 -20.57 -11.76 38.55
N SER A 629 -20.02 -11.86 39.76
CA SER A 629 -19.07 -10.85 40.24
C SER A 629 -17.80 -10.86 39.39
N LYS A 630 -17.35 -9.68 38.93
CA LYS A 630 -16.06 -9.50 38.24
C LYS A 630 -14.89 -9.31 39.22
N GLU A 631 -15.16 -9.17 40.52
CA GLU A 631 -14.17 -8.88 41.58
C GLU A 631 -13.72 -10.16 42.33
N VAL A 632 -13.64 -11.28 41.60
CA VAL A 632 -13.33 -12.60 42.15
C VAL A 632 -12.26 -13.32 41.33
N SER A 633 -11.69 -14.39 41.87
CA SER A 633 -10.63 -15.15 41.20
C SER A 633 -11.21 -15.98 40.07
N VAL A 634 -12.34 -16.62 40.34
CA VAL A 634 -13.08 -17.40 39.35
C VAL A 634 -14.54 -16.96 39.32
N ARG A 635 -15.04 -16.59 38.15
CA ARG A 635 -16.42 -16.14 37.95
C ARG A 635 -17.22 -17.20 37.22
N ILE A 636 -18.48 -17.38 37.63
CA ILE A 636 -19.48 -18.08 36.82
C ILE A 636 -20.34 -17.02 36.10
N PRO A 637 -20.33 -16.95 34.76
CA PRO A 637 -21.09 -15.93 34.01
C PRO A 637 -22.61 -16.04 34.21
N ARG A 638 -23.31 -14.91 34.06
CA ARG A 638 -24.78 -14.84 34.21
C ARG A 638 -25.51 -15.84 33.33
N THR A 639 -25.13 -15.89 32.05
CA THR A 639 -25.69 -16.82 31.07
C THR A 639 -25.47 -18.30 31.44
N VAL A 640 -24.38 -18.62 32.14
CA VAL A 640 -24.07 -19.98 32.61
C VAL A 640 -24.93 -20.36 33.83
N VAL A 641 -25.10 -19.42 34.76
CA VAL A 641 -25.99 -19.61 35.93
C VAL A 641 -27.42 -19.83 35.47
N ASP A 642 -27.91 -18.97 34.57
CA ASP A 642 -29.29 -19.02 34.07
C ASP A 642 -29.54 -20.32 33.28
N ALA A 643 -28.55 -20.80 32.53
CA ALA A 643 -28.64 -22.06 31.79
C ALA A 643 -28.39 -23.32 32.64
N GLY A 644 -27.82 -23.17 33.84
CA GLY A 644 -27.40 -24.29 34.69
C GLY A 644 -26.26 -25.15 34.11
N LYS A 645 -25.55 -24.65 33.09
CA LYS A 645 -24.44 -25.33 32.39
C LYS A 645 -23.64 -24.34 31.54
N GLY A 646 -22.37 -24.66 31.25
CA GLY A 646 -21.49 -23.82 30.43
C GLY A 646 -20.02 -23.91 30.82
N TYR A 647 -19.45 -22.80 31.29
CA TYR A 647 -18.03 -22.62 31.57
C TYR A 647 -17.78 -21.76 32.82
N LEU A 648 -16.55 -21.81 33.35
CA LEU A 648 -16.03 -20.86 34.34
C LEU A 648 -15.03 -19.90 33.70
N GLU A 649 -14.82 -18.74 34.31
CA GLU A 649 -13.85 -17.74 33.89
C GLU A 649 -12.77 -17.58 34.97
N GLU A 650 -11.53 -18.01 34.67
CA GLU A 650 -10.36 -17.85 35.52
C GLU A 650 -9.71 -16.48 35.28
N ARG A 651 -9.79 -15.58 36.27
CA ARG A 651 -9.48 -14.14 36.12
C ARG A 651 -8.08 -13.75 36.64
N ARG A 652 -7.35 -14.69 37.24
CA ARG A 652 -6.03 -14.46 37.83
C ARG A 652 -4.86 -14.34 36.83
N PRO A 653 -4.87 -14.90 35.61
CA PRO A 653 -3.74 -14.74 34.68
C PRO A 653 -3.50 -13.28 34.29
N GLY A 654 -2.24 -12.85 34.31
CA GLY A 654 -1.84 -11.51 33.84
C GLY A 654 -1.75 -11.45 32.31
N GLY A 655 -1.83 -10.24 31.74
CA GLY A 655 -1.78 -10.03 30.29
C GLY A 655 -0.55 -10.65 29.60
N ASN A 656 0.58 -10.76 30.29
CA ASN A 656 1.82 -11.35 29.78
C ASN A 656 1.93 -12.86 29.99
N ALA A 657 0.96 -13.51 30.64
CA ALA A 657 1.06 -14.93 30.98
C ALA A 657 1.25 -15.80 29.71
N ASP A 658 2.00 -16.90 29.85
CA ASP A 658 2.13 -17.90 28.79
C ASP A 658 0.85 -18.76 28.73
N PRO A 659 0.08 -18.72 27.62
CA PRO A 659 -1.15 -19.48 27.51
C PRO A 659 -0.94 -20.99 27.61
N TYR A 660 0.20 -21.55 27.21
CA TYR A 660 0.44 -22.98 27.39
C TYR A 660 0.49 -23.34 28.87
N THR A 661 1.24 -22.56 29.66
CA THR A 661 1.37 -22.75 31.10
C THR A 661 0.03 -22.58 31.82
N VAL A 662 -0.76 -21.57 31.45
CA VAL A 662 -2.10 -21.34 32.04
C VAL A 662 -3.05 -22.48 31.73
N CYS A 663 -3.19 -22.85 30.46
CA CYS A 663 -4.09 -23.93 30.04
C CYS A 663 -3.66 -25.27 30.67
N GLU A 664 -2.36 -25.57 30.68
CA GLU A 664 -1.83 -26.78 31.34
C GLU A 664 -2.16 -26.82 32.83
N THR A 665 -2.00 -25.68 33.52
CA THR A 665 -2.27 -25.57 34.96
C THR A 665 -3.74 -25.88 35.25
N ILE A 666 -4.67 -25.26 34.51
CA ILE A 666 -6.11 -25.52 34.67
C ILE A 666 -6.44 -27.00 34.42
N ILE A 667 -5.88 -27.62 33.37
CA ILE A 667 -6.09 -29.05 33.09
C ILE A 667 -5.58 -29.94 34.21
N ARG A 668 -4.36 -29.68 34.69
CA ARG A 668 -3.78 -30.48 35.76
C ARG A 668 -4.60 -30.38 37.03
N THR A 669 -5.04 -29.18 37.39
CA THR A 669 -5.82 -28.96 38.61
C THR A 669 -7.23 -29.50 38.51
N VAL A 670 -7.91 -29.34 37.36
CA VAL A 670 -9.34 -29.68 37.26
C VAL A 670 -9.57 -31.10 36.74
N CYS A 671 -8.82 -31.51 35.71
CA CYS A 671 -9.08 -32.72 34.94
C CYS A 671 -8.21 -33.90 35.33
N LEU A 672 -7.01 -33.65 35.87
CA LEU A 672 -6.05 -34.68 36.25
C LEU A 672 -5.96 -34.78 37.78
N ASP A 673 -5.50 -35.94 38.27
CA ASP A 673 -5.35 -36.23 39.70
C ASP A 673 -4.04 -35.65 40.28
#